data_AF-A0A2N1D426-F1
#
_entry.id   AF-A0A2N1D426-F1
#
_cell.length_a   1.000
_cell.length_b   1.000
_cell.length_c   1.000
_cell.angle_alpha   90.00
_cell.angle_beta   90.00
_cell.angle_gamma   90.00
#
_symmetry.space_group_name_H-M   'P 1'
#
loop_
_entity.id
_entity.type
_entity.pdbx_description
1 polymer ?
#
loop_
_entity_poly.entity_id
_entity_poly.type
_entity_poly.pdbx_seq_one_letter_code
_entity_poly.pdbx_strand_id
1 'polypeptide(L)'
;MTHFIRVLEFSDKEHALENFCRSFRSGESGSGIFSVDASTFKSLPSSAFAYWMSPSVGDAFGQLRNFAEHGLKAQVGCSTKDDFRFLRLWWELREPSDKWINLAKGGRYSPFYSDIHLQINWKNDAAELEAAILKKYPYLGDSANWVLHRESDYLKPGITWTRRTKSDFSPRFLPAGCIFSEKGLSAFVEDGRSNKISATLAVLSSSACRSLIEVQLAAADKSQAGGVANSYEVGIIKSTPSPEVGAEVTEHLAALACRAWRQKLTLDSIQESSHAFLLPGALRARLGSFDPPVIEAELVRVQAEIDSIAFDLYGFREEDRTLVRDSHAAAHANVGETDADDDGEDEESALATDQTESLLSWAMGVAFGRFDWRLATGERAAPYELNPFDPLPAISPGMLPDGAKPFHQHTGILIDDQGHPHDLARLVEQVLETVDAPVTEDVRRWLQKDFFAFHLKRYSKSRRKAPIYWPLATASGSYTLWLYYPSLSDQTLFTAVNDFVDPKLDDVRRDLQDLRDKGAGRSKQDEKHLEALASLEHELADLRDSLLEIAPNYRPDHDDGVQITAAPLWKLFRHKPWQKVLKDTWAKLEKGDYDWAHLAMNYWSQRVRDKCTTDKSLAIAHNLEYLYIEPEIAPKKARGRAKK
;
A
#
# COMPACT_ATOMS: atom_id res chain seq x y z
N MET A 1 -18.83 -45.37 11.28
CA MET A 1 -17.58 -44.64 11.60
C MET A 1 -16.56 -44.99 10.55
N THR A 2 -16.04 -43.99 9.86
CA THR A 2 -14.91 -44.11 8.93
C THR A 2 -13.67 -43.56 9.65
N HIS A 3 -12.55 -44.26 9.52
CA HIS A 3 -11.29 -43.84 10.14
C HIS A 3 -10.39 -43.18 9.09
N PHE A 4 -9.89 -42.00 9.42
CA PHE A 4 -8.98 -41.21 8.60
C PHE A 4 -7.63 -41.13 9.28
N ILE A 5 -6.57 -41.45 8.54
CA ILE A 5 -5.19 -41.38 9.05
C ILE A 5 -4.49 -40.23 8.35
N ARG A 6 -4.06 -39.23 9.12
CA ARG A 6 -3.33 -38.06 8.62
C ARG A 6 -1.83 -38.30 8.75
N VAL A 7 -1.14 -38.33 7.61
CA VAL A 7 0.33 -38.39 7.53
C VAL A 7 0.93 -37.22 6.76
N LEU A 8 0.18 -36.12 6.63
CA LEU A 8 0.56 -34.98 5.79
C LEU A 8 1.84 -34.28 6.29
N GLU A 9 2.02 -34.23 7.62
CA GLU A 9 3.09 -33.48 8.28
C GLU A 9 4.39 -34.29 8.44
N PHE A 10 4.38 -35.57 8.05
CA PHE A 10 5.52 -36.47 8.23
C PHE A 10 6.38 -36.50 6.96
N SER A 11 7.69 -36.35 7.14
CA SER A 11 8.67 -36.52 6.05
C SER A 11 8.69 -37.96 5.54
N ASP A 12 8.69 -38.93 6.46
CA ASP A 12 8.52 -40.35 6.17
C ASP A 12 7.06 -40.77 6.41
N LYS A 13 6.24 -40.58 5.37
CA LYS A 13 4.79 -40.87 5.41
C LYS A 13 4.51 -42.37 5.53
N GLU A 14 5.37 -43.22 4.98
CA GLU A 14 5.21 -44.67 5.02
C GLU A 14 5.39 -45.17 6.45
N HIS A 15 6.48 -44.78 7.11
CA HIS A 15 6.74 -45.16 8.49
C HIS A 15 5.68 -44.59 9.45
N ALA A 16 5.28 -43.33 9.26
CA ALA A 16 4.21 -42.71 10.05
C ALA A 16 2.87 -43.45 9.91
N LEU A 17 2.49 -43.80 8.67
CA LEU A 17 1.26 -44.54 8.39
C LEU A 17 1.29 -45.93 9.05
N GLU A 18 2.43 -46.64 8.94
CA GLU A 18 2.59 -47.96 9.55
C GLU A 18 2.45 -47.88 11.07
N ASN A 19 3.09 -46.91 11.71
CA ASN A 19 3.00 -46.68 13.15
C ASN A 19 1.56 -46.37 13.59
N PHE A 20 0.86 -45.47 12.90
CA PHE A 20 -0.55 -45.20 13.20
C PHE A 20 -1.42 -46.43 13.04
N CYS A 21 -1.21 -47.23 11.99
CA CYS A 21 -1.95 -48.48 11.80
C CYS A 21 -1.67 -49.51 12.91
N ARG A 22 -0.43 -49.58 13.42
CA ARG A 22 -0.07 -50.46 14.53
C ARG A 22 -0.71 -50.00 15.84
N SER A 23 -0.58 -48.72 16.21
CA SER A 23 -1.20 -48.15 17.41
C SER A 23 -2.73 -48.25 17.40
N PHE A 24 -3.36 -48.02 16.26
CA PHE A 24 -4.81 -48.20 16.13
C PHE A 24 -5.26 -49.63 16.42
N ARG A 25 -4.51 -50.62 15.90
CA ARG A 25 -4.81 -52.05 16.11
C ARG A 25 -4.57 -52.51 17.55
N SER A 26 -3.64 -51.87 18.28
CA SER A 26 -3.39 -52.15 19.70
C SER A 26 -4.36 -51.43 20.65
N GLY A 27 -5.30 -50.63 20.14
CA GLY A 27 -6.25 -49.87 20.94
C GLY A 27 -5.70 -48.57 21.52
N GLU A 28 -4.51 -48.15 21.09
CA GLU A 28 -3.93 -46.86 21.44
C GLU A 28 -4.53 -45.74 20.57
N SER A 29 -4.92 -44.64 21.19
CA SER A 29 -5.41 -43.46 20.47
C SER A 29 -4.22 -42.57 20.10
N GLY A 30 -3.92 -42.47 18.81
CA GLY A 30 -2.90 -41.55 18.29
C GLY A 30 -3.52 -40.26 17.75
N SER A 31 -2.81 -39.14 17.90
CA SER A 31 -3.26 -37.81 17.42
C SER A 31 -3.42 -37.71 15.89
N GLY A 32 -2.90 -38.67 15.12
CA GLY A 32 -3.01 -38.73 13.67
C GLY A 32 -4.23 -39.50 13.14
N ILE A 33 -5.10 -40.03 14.01
CA ILE A 33 -6.25 -40.86 13.61
C ILE A 33 -7.56 -40.18 14.01
N PHE A 34 -8.43 -39.96 13.02
CA PHE A 34 -9.72 -39.31 13.19
C PHE A 34 -10.84 -40.28 12.87
N SER A 35 -11.85 -40.37 13.74
CA SER A 35 -12.99 -41.26 13.55
C SER A 35 -14.25 -40.42 13.38
N VAL A 36 -14.79 -40.39 12.15
CA VAL A 36 -15.96 -39.57 11.80
C VAL A 36 -16.94 -40.40 10.98
N ASP A 37 -18.25 -40.22 11.18
CA ASP A 37 -19.24 -40.75 10.25
C ASP A 37 -19.22 -39.94 8.95
N ALA A 38 -18.80 -40.55 7.83
CA ALA A 38 -18.69 -39.87 6.54
C ALA A 38 -20.02 -39.27 6.03
N SER A 39 -21.17 -39.68 6.60
CA SER A 39 -22.46 -39.07 6.30
C SER A 39 -22.54 -37.60 6.74
N THR A 40 -21.78 -37.18 7.76
CA THR A 40 -21.77 -35.80 8.29
C THR A 40 -21.18 -34.80 7.31
N PHE A 41 -20.31 -35.22 6.37
CA PHE A 41 -19.78 -34.29 5.36
C PHE A 41 -20.89 -33.74 4.46
N LYS A 42 -22.01 -34.46 4.29
CA LYS A 42 -23.14 -33.98 3.47
C LYS A 42 -23.81 -32.73 4.03
N SER A 43 -23.72 -32.49 5.34
CA SER A 43 -24.27 -31.28 5.95
C SER A 43 -23.35 -30.06 5.82
N LEU A 44 -22.11 -30.25 5.37
CA LEU A 44 -21.16 -29.16 5.16
C LEU A 44 -21.37 -28.50 3.78
N PRO A 45 -21.15 -27.18 3.67
CA PRO A 45 -21.12 -26.50 2.38
C PRO A 45 -20.18 -27.21 1.40
N SER A 46 -20.66 -27.44 0.17
CA SER A 46 -19.93 -28.18 -0.87
C SER A 46 -19.48 -29.60 -0.48
N SER A 47 -20.05 -30.18 0.59
CA SER A 47 -19.65 -31.48 1.14
C SER A 47 -18.15 -31.58 1.45
N ALA A 48 -17.58 -30.54 2.06
CA ALA A 48 -16.15 -30.49 2.40
C ALA A 48 -15.70 -31.70 3.23
N PHE A 49 -14.52 -32.27 2.89
CA PHE A 49 -14.00 -33.48 3.52
C PHE A 49 -13.22 -33.20 4.81
N ALA A 50 -13.86 -32.50 5.75
CA ALA A 50 -13.26 -32.03 6.98
C ALA A 50 -13.24 -33.10 8.08
N TYR A 51 -12.45 -34.17 7.89
CA TYR A 51 -12.39 -35.30 8.83
C TYR A 51 -11.82 -34.95 10.22
N TRP A 52 -11.18 -33.79 10.37
CA TRP A 52 -10.65 -33.28 11.64
C TRP A 52 -11.64 -32.39 12.40
N MET A 53 -12.81 -32.15 11.82
CA MET A 53 -13.86 -31.35 12.42
C MET A 53 -14.39 -32.06 13.68
N SER A 54 -14.51 -31.31 14.78
CA SER A 54 -15.15 -31.81 15.98
C SER A 54 -16.68 -31.79 15.84
N PRO A 55 -17.42 -32.57 16.65
CA PRO A 55 -18.88 -32.63 16.56
C PRO A 55 -19.57 -31.27 16.73
N SER A 56 -19.12 -30.43 17.67
CA SER A 56 -19.69 -29.10 17.94
C SER A 56 -19.48 -28.11 16.79
N VAL A 57 -18.33 -28.19 16.10
CA VAL A 57 -18.07 -27.41 14.88
C VAL A 57 -19.03 -27.85 13.77
N GLY A 58 -19.31 -29.14 13.66
CA GLY A 58 -20.32 -29.69 12.75
C GLY A 58 -21.75 -29.24 13.11
N ASP A 59 -22.08 -29.22 14.39
CA ASP A 59 -23.38 -28.76 14.90
C ASP A 59 -23.64 -27.30 14.50
N ALA A 60 -22.63 -26.44 14.52
CA ALA A 60 -22.76 -25.04 14.09
C ALA A 60 -23.26 -24.92 12.63
N PHE A 61 -22.82 -25.79 11.71
CA PHE A 61 -23.31 -25.81 10.33
C PHE A 61 -24.75 -26.34 10.18
N GLY A 62 -25.19 -27.20 11.12
CA GLY A 62 -26.55 -27.75 11.11
C GLY A 62 -27.59 -26.91 11.84
N GLN A 63 -27.16 -26.12 12.83
CA GLN A 63 -28.06 -25.43 13.77
C GLN A 63 -28.12 -23.92 13.59
N LEU A 64 -27.04 -23.29 13.13
CA LEU A 64 -26.97 -21.85 12.96
C LEU A 64 -27.28 -21.45 11.51
N ARG A 65 -27.89 -20.27 11.37
CA ARG A 65 -28.05 -19.62 10.07
C ARG A 65 -26.72 -19.05 9.62
N ASN A 66 -26.54 -18.89 8.31
CA ASN A 66 -25.29 -18.35 7.77
C ASN A 66 -25.29 -16.80 7.71
N PHE A 67 -24.13 -16.20 7.49
CA PHE A 67 -24.00 -14.74 7.42
C PHE A 67 -24.91 -14.09 6.36
N ALA A 68 -25.10 -14.73 5.19
CA ALA A 68 -25.99 -14.19 4.16
C ALA A 68 -27.45 -14.13 4.62
N GLU A 69 -27.90 -15.14 5.36
CA GLU A 69 -29.24 -15.20 5.96
C GLU A 69 -29.44 -14.16 7.08
N HIS A 70 -28.35 -13.69 7.69
CA HIS A 70 -28.33 -12.55 8.63
C HIS A 70 -28.16 -11.19 7.95
N GLY A 71 -28.22 -11.13 6.62
CA GLY A 71 -28.18 -9.87 5.86
C GLY A 71 -26.77 -9.35 5.56
N LEU A 72 -25.73 -10.19 5.68
CA LEU A 72 -24.38 -9.84 5.23
C LEU A 72 -24.26 -10.02 3.71
N LYS A 73 -24.01 -8.92 3.00
CA LYS A 73 -23.83 -8.87 1.55
C LYS A 73 -22.34 -8.82 1.21
N ALA A 74 -21.70 -9.98 1.02
CA ALA A 74 -20.33 -10.04 0.47
C ALA A 74 -20.31 -9.88 -1.06
N GLN A 75 -19.39 -9.07 -1.58
CA GLN A 75 -19.34 -8.61 -2.97
C GLN A 75 -17.91 -8.62 -3.53
N VAL A 76 -17.81 -8.72 -4.85
CA VAL A 76 -16.56 -8.64 -5.62
C VAL A 76 -16.46 -7.25 -6.22
N GLY A 77 -15.29 -6.62 -6.10
CA GLY A 77 -15.05 -5.28 -6.60
C GLY A 77 -14.34 -5.23 -7.96
N CYS A 78 -14.03 -4.02 -8.43
CA CYS A 78 -13.53 -3.77 -9.77
C CYS A 78 -12.14 -4.38 -10.05
N SER A 79 -11.81 -4.51 -11.32
CA SER A 79 -10.45 -4.80 -11.79
C SER A 79 -9.98 -3.77 -12.81
N THR A 80 -8.81 -3.17 -12.59
CA THR A 80 -8.23 -2.17 -13.50
C THR A 80 -7.73 -2.79 -14.81
N LYS A 81 -7.27 -4.05 -14.75
CA LYS A 81 -6.50 -4.74 -15.81
C LYS A 81 -5.25 -3.98 -16.30
N ASP A 82 -4.87 -2.87 -15.64
CA ASP A 82 -3.68 -2.04 -15.84
C ASP A 82 -3.47 -1.11 -14.62
N ASP A 83 -2.89 -1.68 -13.55
CA ASP A 83 -2.66 -0.97 -12.29
C ASP A 83 -1.70 0.21 -12.44
N PHE A 84 -0.69 0.10 -13.33
CA PHE A 84 0.31 1.14 -13.50
C PHE A 84 -0.31 2.45 -14.01
N ARG A 85 -1.24 2.34 -14.97
CA ARG A 85 -1.99 3.48 -15.49
C ARG A 85 -3.03 3.99 -14.50
N PHE A 86 -3.89 3.12 -13.98
CA PHE A 86 -5.13 3.53 -13.31
C PHE A 86 -5.07 3.59 -11.79
N LEU A 87 -3.94 3.23 -11.15
CA LEU A 87 -3.76 3.36 -9.71
C LEU A 87 -2.65 4.36 -9.34
N ARG A 88 -2.89 5.14 -8.30
CA ARG A 88 -1.89 6.02 -7.65
C ARG A 88 -1.81 5.69 -6.17
N LEU A 89 -0.67 5.98 -5.57
CA LEU A 89 -0.55 6.08 -4.12
C LEU A 89 -1.08 7.44 -3.69
N TRP A 90 -1.75 7.53 -2.55
CA TRP A 90 -2.43 8.77 -2.13
C TRP A 90 -1.48 9.97 -2.02
N TRP A 91 -0.22 9.75 -1.65
CA TRP A 91 0.81 10.79 -1.59
C TRP A 91 1.39 11.22 -2.94
N GLU A 92 1.02 10.57 -4.04
CA GLU A 92 1.37 11.04 -5.38
C GLU A 92 0.49 12.21 -5.83
N LEU A 93 -0.71 12.32 -5.26
CA LEU A 93 -1.67 13.33 -5.67
C LEU A 93 -1.55 14.55 -4.78
N ARG A 94 -1.62 15.73 -5.40
CA ARG A 94 -1.44 17.01 -4.71
C ARG A 94 -2.69 17.46 -3.98
N GLU A 95 -3.86 17.27 -4.60
CA GLU A 95 -5.14 17.77 -4.09
C GLU A 95 -6.21 16.68 -4.19
N PRO A 96 -7.17 16.65 -3.25
CA PRO A 96 -8.36 15.82 -3.38
C PRO A 96 -9.07 16.11 -4.70
N SER A 97 -9.36 15.05 -5.44
CA SER A 97 -10.05 15.12 -6.72
C SER A 97 -11.20 14.13 -6.74
N ASP A 98 -12.27 14.46 -7.45
CA ASP A 98 -13.34 13.53 -7.81
C ASP A 98 -12.89 12.43 -8.79
N LYS A 99 -11.70 12.60 -9.40
CA LYS A 99 -11.07 11.62 -10.28
C LYS A 99 -10.52 10.42 -9.53
N TRP A 100 -9.85 10.65 -8.40
CA TRP A 100 -9.06 9.62 -7.71
C TRP A 100 -9.74 9.23 -6.40
N ILE A 101 -10.31 8.02 -6.37
CA ILE A 101 -11.06 7.51 -5.22
C ILE A 101 -10.23 6.43 -4.51
N ASN A 102 -10.23 6.41 -3.18
CA ASN A 102 -9.52 5.39 -2.41
C ASN A 102 -9.99 3.97 -2.80
N LEU A 103 -9.03 3.06 -3.01
CA LEU A 103 -9.26 1.69 -3.46
C LEU A 103 -8.74 0.70 -2.42
N ALA A 104 -9.66 0.03 -1.73
CA ALA A 104 -9.35 -1.16 -0.95
C ALA A 104 -8.91 -2.28 -1.89
N LYS A 105 -7.59 -2.45 -1.97
CA LYS A 105 -6.97 -3.63 -2.54
C LYS A 105 -6.68 -4.61 -1.41
N GLY A 106 -6.55 -5.89 -1.74
CA GLY A 106 -6.00 -6.86 -0.79
C GLY A 106 -4.66 -6.37 -0.22
N GLY A 107 -4.15 -7.05 0.79
CA GLY A 107 -2.90 -6.69 1.42
C GLY A 107 -2.49 -7.71 2.46
N ARG A 108 -1.51 -7.34 3.28
CA ARG A 108 -0.99 -8.18 4.34
C ARG A 108 -2.04 -8.55 5.37
N TYR A 109 -1.71 -9.59 6.13
CA TYR A 109 -2.43 -9.94 7.33
C TYR A 109 -2.39 -8.78 8.32
N SER A 110 -3.52 -8.12 8.50
CA SER A 110 -3.74 -7.12 9.54
C SER A 110 -5.24 -7.03 9.81
N PRO A 111 -5.78 -7.87 10.71
CA PRO A 111 -7.19 -7.79 11.08
C PRO A 111 -7.50 -6.46 11.74
N PHE A 112 -8.76 -6.05 11.71
CA PHE A 112 -9.31 -4.78 12.21
C PHE A 112 -8.86 -3.54 11.42
N TYR A 113 -7.57 -3.33 11.17
CA TYR A 113 -7.05 -2.12 10.52
C TYR A 113 -5.99 -2.42 9.47
N SER A 114 -6.09 -1.75 8.32
CA SER A 114 -4.99 -1.54 7.38
C SER A 114 -5.21 -0.18 6.73
N ASP A 115 -4.14 0.57 6.53
CA ASP A 115 -4.17 1.76 5.68
C ASP A 115 -4.60 1.37 4.25
N ILE A 116 -5.39 2.22 3.60
CA ILE A 116 -5.80 2.07 2.20
C ILE A 116 -5.01 3.10 1.41
N HIS A 117 -3.80 2.73 1.00
CA HIS A 117 -2.83 3.64 0.38
C HIS A 117 -3.04 3.85 -1.12
N LEU A 118 -3.90 3.08 -1.77
CA LEU A 118 -4.15 3.16 -3.22
C LEU A 118 -5.38 3.99 -3.53
N GLN A 119 -5.33 4.68 -4.66
CA GLN A 119 -6.45 5.39 -5.27
C GLN A 119 -6.60 4.95 -6.73
N ILE A 120 -7.84 4.86 -7.20
CA ILE A 120 -8.21 4.47 -8.57
C ILE A 120 -8.80 5.65 -9.32
N ASN A 121 -8.44 5.82 -10.58
CA ASN A 121 -9.11 6.76 -11.48
C ASN A 121 -10.53 6.27 -11.77
N TRP A 122 -11.51 6.92 -11.14
CA TRP A 122 -12.93 6.64 -11.26
C TRP A 122 -13.73 7.82 -11.81
N LYS A 123 -13.06 8.80 -12.43
CA LYS A 123 -13.71 9.98 -13.02
C LYS A 123 -14.82 9.57 -13.98
N ASN A 124 -15.95 10.27 -13.91
CA ASN A 124 -17.12 10.01 -14.76
C ASN A 124 -17.53 8.53 -14.74
N ASP A 125 -17.60 7.93 -13.55
CA ASP A 125 -17.91 6.51 -13.35
C ASP A 125 -16.98 5.56 -14.13
N ALA A 126 -15.68 5.80 -14.00
CA ALA A 126 -14.60 5.04 -14.62
C ALA A 126 -14.61 5.03 -16.17
N ALA A 127 -15.11 6.09 -16.83
CA ALA A 127 -15.22 6.15 -18.29
C ALA A 127 -13.90 5.88 -19.04
N GLU A 128 -12.78 6.44 -18.56
CA GLU A 128 -11.45 6.24 -19.16
C GLU A 128 -11.00 4.78 -19.05
N LEU A 129 -11.22 4.18 -17.88
CA LEU A 129 -10.88 2.80 -17.55
C LEU A 129 -11.76 1.80 -18.32
N GLU A 130 -13.07 2.04 -18.39
CA GLU A 130 -13.99 1.23 -19.20
C GLU A 130 -13.57 1.22 -20.66
N ALA A 131 -13.27 2.39 -21.24
CA ALA A 131 -12.80 2.49 -22.61
C ALA A 131 -11.50 1.69 -22.84
N ALA A 132 -10.57 1.70 -21.87
CA ALA A 132 -9.35 0.91 -21.94
C ALA A 132 -9.63 -0.60 -21.91
N ILE A 133 -10.53 -1.03 -21.00
CA ILE A 133 -10.93 -2.43 -20.86
C ILE A 133 -11.61 -2.93 -22.14
N LEU A 134 -12.56 -2.17 -22.69
CA LEU A 134 -13.27 -2.53 -23.92
C LEU A 134 -12.34 -2.61 -25.13
N LYS A 135 -11.37 -1.70 -25.24
CA LYS A 135 -10.32 -1.77 -26.27
C LYS A 135 -9.45 -3.02 -26.11
N LYS A 136 -9.03 -3.34 -24.88
CA LYS A 136 -8.18 -4.50 -24.57
C LYS A 136 -8.93 -5.82 -24.74
N TYR A 137 -10.24 -5.84 -24.48
CA TYR A 137 -11.09 -7.02 -24.51
C TYR A 137 -12.37 -6.78 -25.33
N PRO A 138 -12.30 -6.71 -26.67
CA PRO A 138 -13.45 -6.37 -27.53
C PRO A 138 -14.64 -7.33 -27.43
N TYR A 139 -14.43 -8.55 -26.91
CA TYR A 139 -15.51 -9.53 -26.73
C TYR A 139 -16.54 -9.11 -25.66
N LEU A 140 -16.22 -8.11 -24.83
CA LEU A 140 -17.15 -7.56 -23.83
C LEU A 140 -18.25 -6.68 -24.46
N GLY A 141 -18.10 -6.28 -25.72
CA GLY A 141 -19.07 -5.42 -26.41
C GLY A 141 -18.99 -3.98 -25.91
N ASP A 142 -20.13 -3.41 -25.52
CA ASP A 142 -20.26 -1.97 -25.24
C ASP A 142 -20.18 -1.63 -23.75
N SER A 143 -20.00 -2.62 -22.88
CA SER A 143 -19.92 -2.41 -21.43
C SER A 143 -18.91 -3.31 -20.75
N ALA A 144 -18.09 -2.72 -19.88
CA ALA A 144 -17.16 -3.44 -19.01
C ALA A 144 -17.75 -3.68 -17.61
N ASN A 145 -19.07 -3.58 -17.41
CA ASN A 145 -19.66 -3.65 -16.07
C ASN A 145 -19.34 -4.96 -15.33
N TRP A 146 -19.22 -6.09 -16.05
CA TRP A 146 -18.78 -7.36 -15.44
C TRP A 146 -17.37 -7.31 -14.83
N VAL A 147 -16.52 -6.38 -15.29
CA VAL A 147 -15.15 -6.18 -14.79
C VAL A 147 -15.12 -5.08 -13.72
N LEU A 148 -15.98 -4.06 -13.86
CA LEU A 148 -16.02 -2.90 -12.99
C LEU A 148 -16.94 -3.07 -11.77
N HIS A 149 -17.88 -4.01 -11.83
CA HIS A 149 -18.81 -4.35 -10.75
C HIS A 149 -19.52 -3.13 -10.15
N ARG A 150 -20.08 -2.24 -10.98
CA ARG A 150 -20.72 -0.98 -10.53
C ARG A 150 -21.97 -1.21 -9.69
N GLU A 151 -22.55 -2.40 -9.76
CA GLU A 151 -23.65 -2.83 -8.90
C GLU A 151 -23.25 -3.04 -7.43
N SER A 152 -21.94 -3.06 -7.13
CA SER A 152 -21.41 -3.19 -5.78
C SER A 152 -21.69 -1.97 -4.92
N ASP A 153 -21.71 -2.16 -3.60
CA ASP A 153 -21.96 -1.12 -2.61
C ASP A 153 -20.71 -0.23 -2.39
N TYR A 154 -20.14 0.31 -3.47
CA TYR A 154 -19.03 1.25 -3.41
C TYR A 154 -19.35 2.49 -2.57
N LEU A 155 -18.30 3.09 -1.99
CA LEU A 155 -18.33 4.29 -1.16
C LEU A 155 -19.03 4.12 0.19
N LYS A 156 -19.67 2.98 0.45
CA LYS A 156 -20.28 2.68 1.75
C LYS A 156 -19.23 2.13 2.72
N PRO A 157 -19.35 2.42 4.03
CA PRO A 157 -18.54 1.74 5.04
C PRO A 157 -18.91 0.26 5.15
N GLY A 158 -17.95 -0.58 5.51
CA GLY A 158 -18.17 -2.02 5.59
C GLY A 158 -16.99 -2.79 6.17
N ILE A 159 -16.81 -4.02 5.70
CA ILE A 159 -15.71 -4.92 6.04
C ILE A 159 -14.99 -5.29 4.76
N THR A 160 -13.66 -5.30 4.75
CA THR A 160 -12.86 -5.77 3.60
C THR A 160 -11.82 -6.80 4.04
N TRP A 161 -11.43 -7.69 3.13
CA TRP A 161 -10.38 -8.69 3.36
C TRP A 161 -9.62 -9.04 2.08
N THR A 162 -8.43 -9.61 2.27
CA THR A 162 -7.60 -10.12 1.16
C THR A 162 -8.19 -11.43 0.63
N ARG A 163 -8.47 -11.49 -0.69
CA ARG A 163 -9.09 -12.67 -1.32
C ARG A 163 -8.20 -13.91 -1.24
N ARG A 164 -6.92 -13.77 -1.65
CA ARG A 164 -5.95 -14.88 -1.67
C ARG A 164 -4.74 -14.54 -0.83
N THR A 165 -4.42 -15.38 0.13
CA THR A 165 -3.24 -15.23 0.99
C THR A 165 -2.82 -16.57 1.57
N LYS A 166 -1.54 -16.70 1.89
CA LYS A 166 -0.98 -17.81 2.65
C LYS A 166 -1.21 -17.64 4.17
N SER A 167 -1.54 -16.42 4.61
CA SER A 167 -1.90 -16.13 6.00
C SER A 167 -3.35 -16.52 6.34
N ASP A 168 -3.67 -16.42 7.63
CA ASP A 168 -5.03 -16.55 8.13
C ASP A 168 -6.00 -15.49 7.56
N PHE A 169 -7.31 -15.73 7.71
CA PHE A 169 -8.34 -14.77 7.34
C PHE A 169 -8.17 -13.46 8.13
N SER A 170 -8.09 -12.34 7.42
CA SER A 170 -7.78 -11.02 7.98
C SER A 170 -8.82 -9.98 7.57
N PRO A 171 -10.03 -10.02 8.15
CA PRO A 171 -11.04 -9.00 7.91
C PRO A 171 -10.68 -7.71 8.65
N ARG A 172 -11.01 -6.57 8.06
CA ARG A 172 -10.71 -5.24 8.57
C ARG A 172 -11.82 -4.25 8.22
N PHE A 173 -11.88 -3.14 8.92
CA PHE A 173 -12.82 -2.07 8.60
C PHE A 173 -12.57 -1.54 7.18
N LEU A 174 -13.64 -1.32 6.43
CA LEU A 174 -13.66 -0.55 5.18
C LEU A 174 -14.25 0.85 5.51
N PRO A 175 -13.44 1.92 5.45
CA PRO A 175 -13.92 3.29 5.64
C PRO A 175 -14.92 3.71 4.54
N ALA A 176 -15.76 4.70 4.84
CA ALA A 176 -16.62 5.31 3.82
C ALA A 176 -15.80 5.99 2.72
N GLY A 177 -16.39 6.19 1.54
CA GLY A 177 -15.74 6.85 0.40
C GLY A 177 -14.71 5.99 -0.34
N CYS A 178 -14.63 4.68 -0.05
CA CYS A 178 -13.73 3.76 -0.73
C CYS A 178 -14.46 2.90 -1.78
N ILE A 179 -13.78 2.63 -2.89
CA ILE A 179 -14.07 1.51 -3.81
C ILE A 179 -13.23 0.31 -3.35
N PHE A 180 -13.58 -0.90 -3.79
CA PHE A 180 -12.81 -2.11 -3.49
C PHE A 180 -12.59 -2.93 -4.76
N SER A 181 -11.59 -3.81 -4.75
CA SER A 181 -11.15 -4.55 -5.95
C SER A 181 -11.44 -6.05 -5.88
N GLU A 182 -11.27 -6.77 -7.00
CA GLU A 182 -11.38 -8.24 -7.03
C GLU A 182 -10.34 -8.97 -6.14
N LYS A 183 -9.28 -8.28 -5.71
CA LYS A 183 -8.26 -8.77 -4.76
C LYS A 183 -8.57 -8.40 -3.29
N GLY A 184 -9.36 -7.35 -3.08
CA GLY A 184 -9.82 -6.87 -1.77
C GLY A 184 -11.34 -6.95 -1.71
N LEU A 185 -11.87 -8.13 -1.40
CA LEU A 185 -13.32 -8.36 -1.34
C LEU A 185 -13.92 -7.60 -0.17
N SER A 186 -15.22 -7.29 -0.24
CA SER A 186 -15.89 -6.53 0.81
C SER A 186 -17.26 -7.10 1.16
N ALA A 187 -17.73 -6.81 2.38
CA ALA A 187 -19.04 -7.17 2.87
C ALA A 187 -19.73 -6.00 3.57
N PHE A 188 -21.05 -5.94 3.39
CA PHE A 188 -21.91 -4.89 3.88
C PHE A 188 -23.07 -5.47 4.70
N VAL A 189 -23.36 -4.87 5.85
CA VAL A 189 -24.52 -5.24 6.67
C VAL A 189 -25.74 -4.46 6.16
N GLU A 190 -26.85 -5.15 5.91
CA GLU A 190 -28.03 -4.58 5.24
C GLU A 190 -28.61 -3.32 5.90
N ASP A 191 -28.59 -3.21 7.23
CA ASP A 191 -29.09 -2.03 7.95
C ASP A 191 -28.04 -0.91 8.13
N GLY A 192 -26.80 -1.14 7.68
CA GLY A 192 -25.72 -0.15 7.67
C GLY A 192 -25.29 0.37 9.04
N ARG A 193 -25.75 -0.22 10.15
CA ARG A 193 -25.45 0.31 11.49
C ARG A 193 -24.01 0.02 11.88
N SER A 194 -23.26 1.06 12.26
CA SER A 194 -21.84 0.98 12.60
C SER A 194 -21.52 -0.02 13.70
N ASN A 195 -22.36 -0.11 14.75
CA ASN A 195 -22.17 -1.08 15.83
C ASN A 195 -22.30 -2.53 15.33
N LYS A 196 -23.28 -2.82 14.46
CA LYS A 196 -23.44 -4.13 13.84
C LYS A 196 -22.33 -4.49 12.87
N ILE A 197 -21.86 -3.53 12.06
CA ILE A 197 -20.70 -3.77 11.19
C ILE A 197 -19.47 -4.12 12.05
N SER A 198 -19.24 -3.38 13.13
CA SER A 198 -18.13 -3.61 14.06
C SER A 198 -18.24 -4.96 14.80
N ALA A 199 -19.43 -5.32 15.26
CA ALA A 199 -19.69 -6.61 15.91
C ALA A 199 -19.50 -7.79 14.94
N THR A 200 -20.02 -7.67 13.72
CA THR A 200 -19.81 -8.67 12.66
C THR A 200 -18.33 -8.83 12.35
N LEU A 201 -17.57 -7.73 12.28
CA LEU A 201 -16.12 -7.78 12.11
C LEU A 201 -15.42 -8.51 13.26
N ALA A 202 -15.82 -8.27 14.51
CA ALA A 202 -15.29 -8.98 15.67
C ALA A 202 -15.54 -10.50 15.55
N VAL A 203 -16.77 -10.90 15.23
CA VAL A 203 -17.12 -12.32 15.02
C VAL A 203 -16.29 -12.93 13.89
N LEU A 204 -16.22 -12.27 12.72
CA LEU A 204 -15.43 -12.73 11.59
C LEU A 204 -13.93 -12.85 11.89
N SER A 205 -13.41 -12.04 12.81
CA SER A 205 -12.01 -12.06 13.23
C SER A 205 -11.71 -13.15 14.27
N SER A 206 -12.74 -13.69 14.93
CA SER A 206 -12.59 -14.70 15.98
C SER A 206 -12.03 -16.02 15.44
N SER A 207 -11.25 -16.69 16.27
CA SER A 207 -10.75 -18.05 16.05
C SER A 207 -11.88 -19.07 15.86
N ALA A 208 -13.00 -18.92 16.58
CA ALA A 208 -14.19 -19.74 16.39
C ALA A 208 -14.74 -19.64 14.95
N CYS A 209 -15.03 -18.43 14.47
CA CYS A 209 -15.49 -18.22 13.10
C CYS A 209 -14.45 -18.64 12.06
N ARG A 210 -13.16 -18.40 12.32
CA ARG A 210 -12.08 -18.80 11.43
C ARG A 210 -12.02 -20.31 11.25
N SER A 211 -12.18 -21.08 12.33
CA SER A 211 -12.22 -22.54 12.25
C SER A 211 -13.34 -23.06 11.33
N LEU A 212 -14.51 -22.40 11.34
CA LEU A 212 -15.64 -22.70 10.43
C LEU A 212 -15.31 -22.34 8.96
N ILE A 213 -14.58 -21.24 8.73
CA ILE A 213 -14.11 -20.88 7.38
C ILE A 213 -13.12 -21.94 6.88
N GLU A 214 -12.19 -22.39 7.73
CA GLU A 214 -11.16 -23.39 7.40
C GLU A 214 -11.76 -24.77 7.08
N VAL A 215 -12.82 -25.18 7.77
CA VAL A 215 -13.60 -26.39 7.46
C VAL A 215 -14.14 -26.34 6.02
N GLN A 216 -14.69 -25.20 5.60
CA GLN A 216 -15.23 -25.03 4.24
C GLN A 216 -14.14 -25.00 3.17
N LEU A 217 -12.97 -24.45 3.51
CA LEU A 217 -11.79 -24.46 2.64
C LEU A 217 -11.15 -25.85 2.50
N ALA A 218 -11.54 -26.82 3.34
CA ALA A 218 -10.86 -28.10 3.50
C ALA A 218 -9.34 -27.93 3.77
N ALA A 219 -8.97 -26.84 4.44
CA ALA A 219 -7.58 -26.43 4.67
C ALA A 219 -6.97 -27.16 5.88
N ALA A 220 -6.76 -28.48 5.77
CA ALA A 220 -6.10 -29.30 6.80
C ALA A 220 -4.58 -29.10 6.92
N ASP A 221 -3.98 -28.33 6.00
CA ASP A 221 -2.54 -28.37 5.68
C ASP A 221 -1.90 -26.98 5.91
N LYS A 222 -1.57 -26.66 7.17
CA LYS A 222 -0.87 -25.41 7.54
C LYS A 222 0.61 -25.61 7.90
N SER A 223 1.15 -26.83 7.82
CA SER A 223 2.44 -27.17 8.44
C SER A 223 3.64 -27.26 7.48
N GLN A 224 3.51 -26.82 6.22
CA GLN A 224 4.65 -26.71 5.30
C GLN A 224 4.84 -25.26 4.83
N ALA A 225 6.04 -24.72 5.04
CA ALA A 225 6.49 -23.52 4.33
C ALA A 225 6.42 -23.81 2.82
N GLY A 226 5.55 -23.09 2.10
CA GLY A 226 5.19 -23.39 0.70
C GLY A 226 3.79 -23.97 0.48
N GLY A 227 2.93 -24.01 1.50
CA GLY A 227 1.52 -24.39 1.39
C GLY A 227 0.72 -23.54 0.39
N VAL A 228 -0.40 -24.10 -0.11
CA VAL A 228 -1.28 -23.46 -1.09
C VAL A 228 -1.99 -22.26 -0.44
N ALA A 229 -1.99 -21.10 -1.11
CA ALA A 229 -2.71 -19.92 -0.64
C ALA A 229 -4.23 -20.20 -0.50
N ASN A 230 -4.80 -19.84 0.64
CA ASN A 230 -6.24 -19.90 0.86
C ASN A 230 -6.97 -18.88 -0.02
N SER A 231 -8.16 -19.24 -0.50
CA SER A 231 -9.02 -18.35 -1.30
C SER A 231 -10.30 -18.04 -0.54
N TYR A 232 -10.31 -16.93 0.21
CA TYR A 232 -11.45 -16.44 0.98
C TYR A 232 -12.49 -15.77 0.07
N GLU A 233 -13.13 -16.55 -0.80
CA GLU A 233 -14.15 -16.09 -1.73
C GLU A 233 -15.43 -15.60 -1.03
N VAL A 234 -16.18 -14.71 -1.67
CA VAL A 234 -17.45 -14.18 -1.13
C VAL A 234 -18.46 -15.27 -0.80
N GLY A 235 -18.44 -16.39 -1.54
CA GLY A 235 -19.33 -17.53 -1.31
C GLY A 235 -19.07 -18.20 0.03
N ILE A 236 -17.80 -18.36 0.41
CA ILE A 236 -17.39 -19.00 1.66
C ILE A 236 -17.84 -18.15 2.85
N ILE A 237 -17.59 -16.83 2.80
CA ILE A 237 -18.00 -15.94 3.89
C ILE A 237 -19.53 -15.92 4.03
N LYS A 238 -20.26 -15.91 2.91
CA LYS A 238 -21.73 -15.97 2.90
C LYS A 238 -22.28 -17.25 3.54
N SER A 239 -21.69 -18.41 3.23
CA SER A 239 -22.14 -19.72 3.74
C SER A 239 -21.63 -20.07 5.13
N THR A 240 -20.73 -19.26 5.70
CA THR A 240 -20.21 -19.51 7.04
C THR A 240 -21.32 -19.29 8.09
N PRO A 241 -21.48 -20.20 9.07
CA PRO A 241 -22.42 -20.02 10.18
C PRO A 241 -22.16 -18.73 10.96
N SER A 242 -23.22 -18.00 11.27
CA SER A 242 -23.20 -16.77 12.06
C SER A 242 -24.05 -16.97 13.31
N PRO A 243 -23.55 -16.63 14.51
CA PRO A 243 -24.34 -16.72 15.71
C PRO A 243 -25.37 -15.57 15.76
N GLU A 244 -26.47 -15.80 16.47
CA GLU A 244 -27.36 -14.72 16.86
C GLU A 244 -26.74 -13.94 18.02
N VAL A 245 -26.68 -12.61 17.88
CA VAL A 245 -26.03 -11.73 18.86
C VAL A 245 -27.08 -10.78 19.44
N GLY A 246 -27.27 -10.84 20.76
CA GLY A 246 -28.13 -9.90 21.49
C GLY A 246 -27.59 -8.46 21.43
N ALA A 247 -28.44 -7.48 21.75
CA ALA A 247 -28.07 -6.06 21.66
C ALA A 247 -26.86 -5.68 22.55
N GLU A 248 -26.82 -6.18 23.79
CA GLU A 248 -25.72 -5.93 24.72
C GLU A 248 -24.39 -6.51 24.23
N VAL A 249 -24.40 -7.77 23.78
CA VAL A 249 -23.21 -8.44 23.23
C VAL A 249 -22.76 -7.77 21.93
N THR A 250 -23.71 -7.27 21.12
CA THR A 250 -23.40 -6.49 19.91
C THR A 250 -22.60 -5.24 20.25
N GLU A 251 -23.04 -4.46 21.24
CA GLU A 251 -22.30 -3.27 21.67
C GLU A 251 -20.92 -3.63 22.24
N HIS A 252 -20.83 -4.73 22.99
CA HIS A 252 -19.55 -5.15 23.55
C HIS A 252 -18.55 -5.56 22.46
N LEU A 253 -18.95 -6.43 21.52
CA LEU A 253 -18.11 -6.83 20.39
C LEU A 253 -17.74 -5.65 19.49
N ALA A 254 -18.67 -4.71 19.27
CA ALA A 254 -18.39 -3.49 18.52
C ALA A 254 -17.30 -2.64 19.21
N ALA A 255 -17.41 -2.46 20.53
CA ALA A 255 -16.42 -1.72 21.31
C ALA A 255 -15.03 -2.38 21.25
N LEU A 256 -14.96 -3.71 21.32
CA LEU A 256 -13.72 -4.48 21.20
C LEU A 256 -13.08 -4.32 19.81
N ALA A 257 -13.86 -4.47 18.72
CA ALA A 257 -13.35 -4.27 17.36
C ALA A 257 -12.81 -2.84 17.15
N CYS A 258 -13.57 -1.82 17.59
CA CYS A 258 -13.13 -0.43 17.53
C CYS A 258 -11.86 -0.19 18.37
N ARG A 259 -11.74 -0.84 19.54
CA ARG A 259 -10.54 -0.76 20.38
C ARG A 259 -9.33 -1.37 19.67
N ALA A 260 -9.46 -2.57 19.10
CA ALA A 260 -8.40 -3.19 18.31
C ALA A 260 -7.98 -2.32 17.12
N TRP A 261 -8.93 -1.71 16.42
CA TRP A 261 -8.66 -0.76 15.34
C TRP A 261 -7.87 0.46 15.83
N ARG A 262 -8.26 1.08 16.96
CA ARG A 262 -7.53 2.24 17.53
C ARG A 262 -6.10 1.90 17.91
N GLN A 263 -5.88 0.72 18.50
CA GLN A 263 -4.55 0.24 18.85
C GLN A 263 -3.66 0.09 17.61
N LYS A 264 -4.19 -0.51 16.54
CA LYS A 264 -3.46 -0.64 15.27
C LYS A 264 -3.24 0.68 14.54
N LEU A 265 -4.23 1.58 14.53
CA LEU A 265 -4.07 2.95 14.03
C LEU A 265 -2.94 3.67 14.77
N THR A 266 -2.85 3.47 16.09
CA THR A 266 -1.78 4.05 16.91
C THR A 266 -0.41 3.51 16.49
N LEU A 267 -0.26 2.19 16.28
CA LEU A 267 0.99 1.61 15.76
C LEU A 267 1.37 2.19 14.39
N ASP A 268 0.39 2.43 13.52
CA ASP A 268 0.63 2.95 12.17
C ASP A 268 0.91 4.47 12.14
N SER A 269 0.65 5.19 13.23
CA SER A 269 0.83 6.65 13.31
C SER A 269 2.28 7.13 13.26
N ILE A 270 3.26 6.23 13.17
CA ILE A 270 4.68 6.52 12.92
C ILE A 270 5.10 6.30 11.45
N GLN A 271 4.20 5.77 10.62
CA GLN A 271 4.43 5.52 9.20
C GLN A 271 4.06 6.76 8.40
N GLU A 272 5.06 7.49 7.92
CA GLU A 272 4.84 8.80 7.29
C GLU A 272 4.08 8.77 5.95
N SER A 273 3.97 7.58 5.36
CA SER A 273 3.17 7.31 4.17
C SER A 273 1.72 6.91 4.49
N SER A 274 1.35 6.81 5.77
CA SER A 274 0.01 6.43 6.21
C SER A 274 -0.88 7.66 6.40
N HIS A 275 -2.18 7.49 6.17
CA HIS A 275 -3.19 8.47 6.56
C HIS A 275 -3.25 8.71 8.07
N ALA A 276 -2.73 7.79 8.89
CA ALA A 276 -2.70 7.87 10.35
C ALA A 276 -1.48 8.63 10.91
N PHE A 277 -0.52 9.02 10.05
CA PHE A 277 0.75 9.58 10.51
C PHE A 277 0.59 10.80 11.42
N LEU A 278 1.33 10.82 12.52
CA LEU A 278 1.41 11.94 13.47
C LEU A 278 2.84 12.45 13.61
N LEU A 279 3.76 11.58 14.04
CA LEU A 279 5.17 11.89 14.32
C LEU A 279 6.02 10.62 14.13
N PRO A 280 7.33 10.76 13.83
CA PRO A 280 8.23 9.61 13.81
C PRO A 280 8.31 8.95 15.19
N GLY A 281 8.66 7.65 15.23
CA GLY A 281 8.67 6.86 16.48
C GLY A 281 9.44 7.51 17.63
N ALA A 282 10.59 8.12 17.35
CA ALA A 282 11.41 8.84 18.34
C ALA A 282 10.69 10.01 19.03
N LEU A 283 9.69 10.61 18.38
CA LEU A 283 8.92 11.77 18.88
C LEU A 283 7.48 11.41 19.25
N ARG A 284 7.00 10.21 18.90
CA ARG A 284 5.58 9.85 18.99
C ARG A 284 5.02 9.89 20.40
N ALA A 285 5.84 9.57 21.40
CA ALA A 285 5.46 9.59 22.82
C ALA A 285 5.13 11.01 23.34
N ARG A 286 5.53 12.08 22.63
CA ARG A 286 5.22 13.47 23.01
C ARG A 286 3.73 13.82 22.84
N LEU A 287 3.01 13.09 21.99
CA LEU A 287 1.58 13.28 21.74
C LEU A 287 0.68 12.33 22.57
N GLY A 288 1.25 11.57 23.50
CA GLY A 288 0.53 10.61 24.34
C GLY A 288 1.24 9.27 24.45
N SER A 289 0.65 8.34 25.19
CA SER A 289 1.23 7.00 25.40
C SER A 289 1.45 6.27 24.07
N PHE A 290 2.70 5.91 23.80
CA PHE A 290 3.08 5.10 22.65
C PHE A 290 4.16 4.11 23.10
N ASP A 291 3.74 2.86 23.29
CA ASP A 291 4.59 1.75 23.70
C ASP A 291 4.12 0.53 22.89
N PRO A 292 4.82 0.18 21.79
CA PRO A 292 4.38 -0.91 20.91
C PRO A 292 4.18 -2.25 21.64
N PRO A 293 5.09 -2.72 22.53
CA PRO A 293 4.84 -3.90 23.36
C PRO A 293 3.55 -3.85 24.18
N VAL A 294 3.23 -2.70 24.80
CA VAL A 294 1.99 -2.56 25.59
C VAL A 294 0.76 -2.58 24.67
N ILE A 295 0.83 -1.93 23.52
CA ILE A 295 -0.24 -1.91 22.52
C ILE A 295 -0.49 -3.32 21.95
N GLU A 296 0.58 -4.07 21.65
CA GLU A 296 0.52 -5.47 21.20
C GLU A 296 -0.08 -6.38 22.26
N ALA A 297 0.31 -6.22 23.53
CA ALA A 297 -0.29 -6.97 24.64
C ALA A 297 -1.79 -6.68 24.79
N GLU A 298 -2.23 -5.44 24.59
CA GLU A 298 -3.65 -5.08 24.60
C GLU A 298 -4.39 -5.69 23.41
N LEU A 299 -3.80 -5.71 22.21
CA LEU A 299 -4.38 -6.38 21.05
C LEU A 299 -4.60 -7.87 21.30
N VAL A 300 -3.66 -8.55 21.95
CA VAL A 300 -3.80 -9.96 22.35
C VAL A 300 -4.95 -10.14 23.35
N ARG A 301 -5.11 -9.24 24.32
CA ARG A 301 -6.22 -9.30 25.29
C ARG A 301 -7.57 -9.10 24.61
N VAL A 302 -7.69 -8.08 23.75
CA VAL A 302 -8.92 -7.80 22.99
C VAL A 302 -9.29 -8.99 22.12
N GLN A 303 -8.32 -9.60 21.44
CA GLN A 303 -8.54 -10.80 20.64
C GLN A 303 -9.02 -11.97 21.51
N ALA A 304 -8.38 -12.22 22.65
CA ALA A 304 -8.79 -13.30 23.57
C ALA A 304 -10.21 -13.10 24.12
N GLU A 305 -10.62 -11.86 24.38
CA GLU A 305 -11.97 -11.52 24.83
C GLU A 305 -13.01 -11.74 23.72
N ILE A 306 -12.72 -11.29 22.49
CA ILE A 306 -13.54 -11.57 21.30
C ILE A 306 -13.68 -13.09 21.11
N ASP A 307 -12.59 -13.83 21.22
CA ASP A 307 -12.57 -15.28 21.08
C ASP A 307 -13.42 -15.97 22.15
N SER A 308 -13.32 -15.56 23.41
CA SER A 308 -14.15 -16.09 24.49
C SER A 308 -15.65 -15.91 24.20
N ILE A 309 -16.04 -14.68 23.84
CA ILE A 309 -17.45 -14.37 23.51
C ILE A 309 -17.90 -15.19 22.31
N ALA A 310 -17.08 -15.28 21.26
CA ALA A 310 -17.41 -16.03 20.06
C ALA A 310 -17.57 -17.53 20.36
N PHE A 311 -16.67 -18.15 21.12
CA PHE A 311 -16.80 -19.56 21.50
C PHE A 311 -18.09 -19.85 22.27
N ASP A 312 -18.50 -18.94 23.16
CA ASP A 312 -19.77 -19.06 23.87
C ASP A 312 -20.96 -18.94 22.92
N LEU A 313 -20.95 -17.95 22.01
CA LEU A 313 -22.00 -17.71 21.03
C LEU A 313 -22.17 -18.88 20.03
N TYR A 314 -21.07 -19.52 19.65
CA TYR A 314 -21.08 -20.69 18.76
C TYR A 314 -21.35 -22.02 19.50
N GLY A 315 -21.36 -22.02 20.84
CA GLY A 315 -21.57 -23.24 21.64
C GLY A 315 -20.40 -24.23 21.63
N PHE A 316 -19.17 -23.75 21.42
CA PHE A 316 -17.97 -24.59 21.37
C PHE A 316 -17.57 -25.06 22.77
N ARG A 317 -17.27 -26.35 22.92
CA ARG A 317 -16.84 -26.96 24.20
C ARG A 317 -15.37 -26.66 24.46
N GLU A 318 -14.92 -26.84 25.70
CA GLU A 318 -13.52 -26.59 26.08
C GLU A 318 -12.50 -27.43 25.29
N GLU A 319 -12.87 -28.64 24.88
CA GLU A 319 -12.04 -29.48 24.00
C GLU A 319 -11.82 -28.80 22.64
N ASP A 320 -12.88 -28.22 22.06
CA ASP A 320 -12.81 -27.51 20.77
C ASP A 320 -12.00 -26.22 20.87
N ARG A 321 -12.21 -25.48 21.97
CA ARG A 321 -11.47 -24.25 22.26
C ARG A 321 -9.97 -24.52 22.33
N THR A 322 -9.59 -25.62 22.97
CA THR A 322 -8.19 -26.03 23.09
C THR A 322 -7.62 -26.40 21.72
N LEU A 323 -8.32 -27.22 20.93
CA LEU A 323 -7.90 -27.60 19.58
C LEU A 323 -7.72 -26.39 18.65
N VAL A 324 -8.65 -25.44 18.68
CA VAL A 324 -8.58 -24.22 17.87
C VAL A 324 -7.41 -23.35 18.31
N ARG A 325 -7.22 -23.15 19.63
CA ARG A 325 -6.10 -22.36 20.17
C ARG A 325 -4.74 -22.97 19.83
N ASP A 326 -4.59 -24.28 19.95
CA ASP A 326 -3.34 -24.99 19.65
C ASP A 326 -2.99 -24.91 18.16
N SER A 327 -3.98 -25.06 17.29
CA SER A 327 -3.83 -24.89 15.83
C SER A 327 -3.34 -23.48 15.48
N HIS A 328 -3.91 -22.45 16.11
CA HIS A 328 -3.51 -21.05 15.87
C HIS A 328 -2.13 -20.73 16.44
N ALA A 329 -1.77 -21.25 17.61
CA ALA A 329 -0.44 -21.05 18.19
C ALA A 329 0.66 -21.66 17.30
N ALA A 330 0.41 -22.85 16.73
CA ALA A 330 1.32 -23.49 15.79
C ALA A 330 1.45 -22.72 14.46
N ALA A 331 0.35 -22.15 13.96
CA ALA A 331 0.38 -21.30 12.77
C ALA A 331 1.17 -20.01 13.00
N HIS A 332 0.93 -19.29 14.12
CA HIS A 332 1.60 -18.03 14.43
C HIS A 332 3.12 -18.15 14.62
N ALA A 333 3.64 -19.31 15.05
CA ALA A 333 5.08 -19.55 15.15
C ALA A 333 5.79 -19.68 13.79
N ASN A 334 5.03 -19.95 12.71
CA ASN A 334 5.56 -20.15 11.35
C ASN A 334 5.29 -18.98 10.40
N VAL A 335 4.59 -17.92 10.82
CA VAL A 335 4.34 -16.73 10.00
C VAL A 335 5.54 -15.78 10.09
N GLY A 336 6.65 -16.19 9.48
CA GLY A 336 7.79 -15.34 9.17
C GLY A 336 7.69 -14.83 7.73
N GLU A 337 7.43 -13.53 7.59
CA GLU A 337 7.83 -12.62 6.49
C GLU A 337 7.55 -12.92 5.00
N THR A 338 6.80 -13.94 4.58
CA THR A 338 6.62 -14.19 3.13
C THR A 338 5.18 -14.44 2.68
N ASP A 339 4.28 -13.47 2.83
CA ASP A 339 2.87 -13.65 2.45
C ASP A 339 2.35 -12.60 1.45
N ALA A 340 2.72 -12.76 0.18
CA ALA A 340 1.89 -12.46 -0.99
C ALA A 340 2.53 -13.05 -2.28
N ASP A 341 2.21 -14.29 -2.65
CA ASP A 341 2.45 -14.78 -4.02
C ASP A 341 1.13 -14.82 -4.81
N ASP A 342 0.98 -13.86 -5.73
CA ASP A 342 0.70 -14.09 -7.16
C ASP A 342 0.99 -12.74 -7.87
N ASP A 343 2.10 -12.70 -8.60
CA ASP A 343 2.71 -11.57 -9.32
C ASP A 343 3.82 -10.73 -8.60
N GLY A 344 4.73 -11.29 -7.80
CA GLY A 344 5.99 -10.60 -7.45
C GLY A 344 5.85 -9.26 -6.72
N GLU A 345 5.12 -9.26 -5.61
CA GLU A 345 5.05 -8.11 -4.70
C GLU A 345 6.38 -8.02 -3.95
N ASP A 346 7.19 -7.00 -4.29
CA ASP A 346 8.41 -6.65 -3.57
C ASP A 346 8.15 -6.71 -2.05
N GLU A 347 9.03 -7.41 -1.36
CA GLU A 347 9.07 -7.55 0.09
C GLU A 347 8.90 -6.18 0.78
N GLU A 348 7.69 -5.80 1.25
CA GLU A 348 7.65 -4.87 2.40
C GLU A 348 8.26 -5.66 3.54
N SER A 349 9.55 -5.54 3.72
CA SER A 349 10.15 -5.99 4.95
C SER A 349 9.61 -5.08 6.03
N ALA A 350 8.91 -5.65 7.01
CA ALA A 350 8.59 -4.99 8.28
C ALA A 350 9.87 -4.87 9.13
N LEU A 351 10.97 -4.42 8.52
CA LEU A 351 12.18 -4.07 9.23
C LEU A 351 11.78 -3.05 10.27
N ALA A 352 12.16 -3.35 11.52
CA ALA A 352 12.29 -2.35 12.56
C ALA A 352 12.97 -1.13 11.92
N THR A 353 12.17 -0.11 11.61
CA THR A 353 12.69 1.04 10.89
C THR A 353 13.62 1.74 11.87
N ASP A 354 14.85 2.01 11.45
CA ASP A 354 15.77 2.77 12.28
C ASP A 354 15.07 4.08 12.67
N GLN A 355 14.90 4.27 13.98
CA GLN A 355 14.22 5.45 14.52
C GLN A 355 14.95 6.73 14.11
N THR A 356 16.27 6.64 13.91
CA THR A 356 17.13 7.72 13.43
C THR A 356 16.82 8.06 11.97
N GLU A 357 16.79 7.07 11.08
CA GLU A 357 16.48 7.30 9.66
C GLU A 357 15.05 7.84 9.47
N SER A 358 14.10 7.32 10.24
CA SER A 358 12.71 7.81 10.25
C SER A 358 12.62 9.27 10.72
N LEU A 359 13.39 9.63 11.75
CA LEU A 359 13.45 10.99 12.28
C LEU A 359 14.08 11.95 11.27
N LEU A 360 15.17 11.56 10.61
CA LEU A 360 15.82 12.34 9.57
C LEU A 360 14.92 12.52 8.32
N SER A 361 14.22 11.47 7.89
CA SER A 361 13.24 11.54 6.79
C SER A 361 12.07 12.49 7.11
N TRP A 362 11.56 12.41 8.35
CA TRP A 362 10.55 13.34 8.83
C TRP A 362 11.07 14.79 8.85
N ALA A 363 12.28 15.02 9.36
CA ALA A 363 12.88 16.36 9.42
C ALA A 363 13.12 16.94 8.01
N MET A 364 13.52 16.11 7.05
CA MET A 364 13.55 16.49 5.63
C MET A 364 12.16 16.87 5.12
N GLY A 365 11.12 16.12 5.49
CA GLY A 365 9.74 16.49 5.18
C GLY A 365 9.29 17.80 5.82
N VAL A 366 9.73 18.14 7.03
CA VAL A 366 9.49 19.46 7.63
C VAL A 366 10.19 20.56 6.83
N ALA A 367 11.45 20.35 6.42
CA ALA A 367 12.21 21.31 5.61
C ALA A 367 11.53 21.60 4.26
N PHE A 368 10.90 20.58 3.65
CA PHE A 368 10.08 20.71 2.44
C PHE A 368 8.64 21.19 2.67
N GLY A 369 8.27 21.53 3.92
CA GLY A 369 6.92 21.99 4.25
C GLY A 369 5.83 20.91 4.19
N ARG A 370 6.21 19.62 4.22
CA ARG A 370 5.27 18.50 4.22
C ARG A 370 4.69 18.20 5.61
N PHE A 371 5.54 18.19 6.63
CA PHE A 371 5.14 17.84 8.00
C PHE A 371 5.17 19.03 8.95
N ASP A 372 4.33 18.97 9.97
CA ASP A 372 4.19 20.05 10.95
C ASP A 372 5.01 19.79 12.21
N TRP A 373 6.14 20.49 12.34
CA TRP A 373 7.03 20.38 13.50
C TRP A 373 6.39 20.85 14.81
N ARG A 374 5.34 21.69 14.75
CA ARG A 374 4.63 22.22 15.92
C ARG A 374 3.90 21.14 16.72
N LEU A 375 3.63 19.98 16.11
CA LEU A 375 3.14 18.80 16.83
C LEU A 375 4.20 18.23 17.78
N ALA A 376 5.48 18.27 17.39
CA ALA A 376 6.58 17.78 18.22
C ALA A 376 6.95 18.73 19.36
N THR A 377 6.68 20.04 19.22
CA THR A 377 6.92 21.05 20.26
C THR A 377 5.71 21.31 21.16
N GLY A 378 4.53 20.81 20.78
CA GLY A 378 3.28 21.05 21.51
C GLY A 378 2.61 22.39 21.19
N GLU A 379 3.15 23.18 20.26
CA GLU A 379 2.52 24.41 19.75
C GLU A 379 1.22 24.13 18.98
N ARG A 380 1.08 22.92 18.44
CA ARG A 380 -0.15 22.42 17.84
C ARG A 380 -0.55 21.13 18.53
N ALA A 381 -1.82 21.01 18.90
CA ALA A 381 -2.39 19.76 19.39
C ALA A 381 -2.56 18.75 18.25
N ALA A 382 -2.45 17.46 18.57
CA ALA A 382 -2.88 16.41 17.64
C ALA A 382 -4.35 16.67 17.26
N PRO A 383 -4.72 16.51 15.98
CA PRO A 383 -6.09 16.77 15.53
C PRO A 383 -7.09 15.73 16.08
N TYR A 384 -8.35 15.87 15.66
CA TYR A 384 -9.47 15.02 16.05
C TYR A 384 -9.19 13.52 15.96
N GLU A 385 -9.86 12.73 16.80
CA GLU A 385 -9.80 11.28 16.75
C GLU A 385 -10.51 10.75 15.50
N LEU A 386 -9.80 9.97 14.69
CA LEU A 386 -10.37 9.25 13.54
C LEU A 386 -11.27 8.12 14.05
N ASN A 387 -12.38 7.88 13.36
CA ASN A 387 -13.23 6.70 13.55
C ASN A 387 -13.06 5.70 12.40
N PRO A 388 -13.33 4.39 12.62
CA PRO A 388 -13.11 3.34 11.60
C PRO A 388 -13.86 3.52 10.28
N PHE A 389 -14.96 4.28 10.30
CA PHE A 389 -15.84 4.48 9.14
C PHE A 389 -15.77 5.89 8.56
N ASP A 390 -15.00 6.80 9.16
CA ASP A 390 -14.80 8.13 8.61
C ASP A 390 -14.09 8.02 7.25
N PRO A 391 -14.44 8.86 6.26
CA PRO A 391 -13.65 8.95 5.04
C PRO A 391 -12.18 9.21 5.36
N LEU A 392 -11.28 8.59 4.61
CA LEU A 392 -9.84 8.80 4.79
C LEU A 392 -9.48 10.27 4.55
N PRO A 393 -8.63 10.87 5.41
CA PRO A 393 -8.32 12.28 5.31
C PRO A 393 -7.45 12.58 4.07
N ALA A 394 -7.63 13.76 3.49
CA ALA A 394 -6.83 14.23 2.35
C ALA A 394 -5.34 14.42 2.69
N ILE A 395 -5.05 14.83 3.92
CA ILE A 395 -3.72 14.98 4.49
C ILE A 395 -3.69 14.25 5.82
N SER A 396 -2.58 13.62 6.16
CA SER A 396 -2.49 12.94 7.46
C SER A 396 -2.43 13.95 8.62
N PRO A 397 -2.82 13.55 9.84
CA PRO A 397 -2.77 14.40 11.03
C PRO A 397 -1.43 15.13 11.26
N GLY A 398 -0.32 14.48 10.91
CA GLY A 398 1.06 14.95 11.04
C GLY A 398 1.51 15.92 9.93
N MET A 399 0.74 16.06 8.86
CA MET A 399 1.07 16.97 7.76
C MET A 399 0.80 18.43 8.13
N LEU A 400 1.53 19.32 7.43
CA LEU A 400 1.34 20.76 7.50
C LEU A 400 -0.06 21.10 6.95
N PRO A 401 -0.94 21.78 7.72
CA PRO A 401 -2.25 22.16 7.23
C PRO A 401 -2.17 23.19 6.10
N ASP A 402 -3.13 23.16 5.20
CA ASP A 402 -3.21 24.12 4.09
C ASP A 402 -3.20 25.57 4.59
N GLY A 403 -2.41 26.40 3.93
CA GLY A 403 -2.24 27.82 4.28
C GLY A 403 -1.38 28.08 5.53
N ALA A 404 -0.95 27.05 6.26
CA ALA A 404 -0.01 27.24 7.36
C ALA A 404 1.39 27.59 6.83
N LYS A 405 2.11 28.46 7.55
CA LYS A 405 3.48 28.81 7.19
C LYS A 405 4.41 27.60 7.36
N PRO A 406 5.18 27.21 6.33
CA PRO A 406 6.16 26.14 6.46
C PRO A 406 7.34 26.56 7.35
N PHE A 407 8.13 25.58 7.81
CA PHE A 407 9.35 25.83 8.57
C PHE A 407 10.34 26.69 7.77
N HIS A 408 10.53 26.34 6.50
CA HIS A 408 11.36 27.07 5.53
C HIS A 408 10.56 27.41 4.29
N GLN A 409 10.68 28.63 3.78
CA GLN A 409 10.01 29.03 2.53
C GLN A 409 10.89 28.66 1.33
N HIS A 410 10.32 27.96 0.35
CA HIS A 410 11.03 27.52 -0.85
C HIS A 410 10.07 27.38 -2.04
N THR A 411 10.64 27.26 -3.24
CA THR A 411 9.89 27.04 -4.50
C THR A 411 9.66 25.56 -4.83
N GLY A 412 10.04 24.65 -3.92
CA GLY A 412 10.00 23.19 -4.11
C GLY A 412 11.38 22.59 -4.41
N ILE A 413 12.43 23.42 -4.32
CA ILE A 413 13.82 23.06 -4.54
C ILE A 413 14.62 23.42 -3.28
N LEU A 414 15.34 22.46 -2.74
CA LEU A 414 16.41 22.65 -1.76
C LEU A 414 17.71 22.11 -2.34
N ILE A 415 18.86 22.44 -1.75
CA ILE A 415 20.16 22.07 -2.32
C ILE A 415 21.11 21.53 -1.27
N ASP A 416 22.11 20.78 -1.73
CA ASP A 416 23.27 20.37 -0.93
C ASP A 416 24.41 21.36 -1.20
N ASP A 417 24.41 22.49 -0.47
CA ASP A 417 25.43 23.53 -0.61
C ASP A 417 25.65 24.29 0.70
N GLN A 418 26.80 24.07 1.33
CA GLN A 418 27.08 24.60 2.65
C GLN A 418 27.11 26.14 2.65
N GLY A 419 26.31 26.74 3.53
CA GLY A 419 26.21 28.20 3.69
C GLY A 419 25.11 28.85 2.83
N HIS A 420 24.47 28.10 1.93
CA HIS A 420 23.32 28.59 1.18
C HIS A 420 22.05 28.61 2.05
N PRO A 421 21.13 29.59 1.88
CA PRO A 421 19.87 29.63 2.64
C PRO A 421 18.96 28.41 2.43
N HIS A 422 19.11 27.70 1.30
CA HIS A 422 18.37 26.48 0.96
C HIS A 422 19.17 25.19 1.19
N ASP A 423 20.24 25.23 1.99
CA ASP A 423 21.05 24.06 2.35
C ASP A 423 20.26 23.03 3.16
N LEU A 424 19.87 21.93 2.52
CA LEU A 424 18.98 20.92 3.09
C LEU A 424 19.58 20.29 4.35
N ALA A 425 20.88 20.00 4.38
CA ALA A 425 21.50 19.39 5.55
C ALA A 425 21.38 20.31 6.77
N ARG A 426 21.69 21.60 6.59
CA ARG A 426 21.56 22.59 7.66
C ARG A 426 20.12 22.77 8.12
N LEU A 427 19.16 22.78 7.19
CA LEU A 427 17.72 22.89 7.50
C LEU A 427 17.24 21.69 8.32
N VAL A 428 17.67 20.47 7.96
CA VAL A 428 17.35 19.25 8.73
C VAL A 428 17.92 19.35 10.15
N GLU A 429 19.19 19.75 10.30
CA GLU A 429 19.79 20.00 11.62
C GLU A 429 18.99 21.03 12.42
N GLN A 430 18.57 22.13 11.78
CA GLN A 430 17.75 23.19 12.38
C GLN A 430 16.39 22.69 12.87
N VAL A 431 15.74 21.81 12.11
CA VAL A 431 14.48 21.19 12.52
C VAL A 431 14.70 20.34 13.77
N LEU A 432 15.75 19.51 13.79
CA LEU A 432 16.09 18.67 14.94
C LEU A 432 16.41 19.51 16.18
N GLU A 433 17.20 20.58 16.03
CA GLU A 433 17.49 21.57 17.08
C GLU A 433 16.20 22.19 17.62
N THR A 434 15.29 22.60 16.73
CA THR A 434 14.02 23.27 17.10
C THR A 434 13.12 22.35 17.93
N VAL A 435 13.12 21.05 17.63
CA VAL A 435 12.29 20.09 18.35
C VAL A 435 13.04 19.36 19.46
N ASP A 436 14.23 19.81 19.85
CA ASP A 436 15.05 19.17 20.90
C ASP A 436 15.22 17.66 20.66
N ALA A 437 15.59 17.31 19.42
CA ALA A 437 15.89 15.95 19.00
C ALA A 437 17.40 15.80 18.73
N PRO A 438 17.98 14.60 18.91
CA PRO A 438 19.42 14.40 18.74
C PRO A 438 19.83 14.70 17.30
N VAL A 439 20.76 15.63 17.13
CA VAL A 439 21.42 15.91 15.86
C VAL A 439 22.51 14.88 15.65
N THR A 440 22.44 14.12 14.56
CA THR A 440 23.52 13.19 14.19
C THR A 440 24.69 14.00 13.63
N GLU A 441 25.94 13.57 13.90
CA GLU A 441 27.13 14.32 13.50
C GLU A 441 27.35 14.39 11.97
N ASP A 442 26.58 13.65 11.15
CA ASP A 442 26.82 13.56 9.70
C ASP A 442 25.52 13.47 8.85
N VAL A 443 24.57 14.40 9.10
CA VAL A 443 23.32 14.53 8.33
C VAL A 443 23.59 14.64 6.83
N ARG A 444 24.57 15.46 6.43
CA ARG A 444 24.89 15.69 5.02
C ARG A 444 25.31 14.41 4.30
N ARG A 445 26.22 13.61 4.88
CA ARG A 445 26.62 12.32 4.27
C ARG A 445 25.45 11.37 4.12
N TRP A 446 24.58 11.29 5.12
CA TRP A 446 23.41 10.41 5.07
C TRP A 446 22.48 10.81 3.92
N LEU A 447 22.21 12.12 3.74
CA LEU A 447 21.45 12.64 2.60
C LEU A 447 22.09 12.26 1.26
N GLN A 448 23.43 12.38 1.15
CA GLN A 448 24.17 12.10 -0.08
C GLN A 448 24.23 10.60 -0.45
N LYS A 449 24.29 9.71 0.55
CA LYS A 449 24.60 8.28 0.31
C LYS A 449 23.42 7.33 0.54
N ASP A 450 22.63 7.59 1.57
CA ASP A 450 21.75 6.58 2.16
C ASP A 450 20.26 6.97 2.02
N PHE A 451 19.96 8.27 2.14
CA PHE A 451 18.58 8.76 2.20
C PHE A 451 17.72 8.32 1.03
N PHE A 452 18.18 8.49 -0.22
CA PHE A 452 17.31 8.21 -1.37
C PHE A 452 16.94 6.72 -1.48
N ALA A 453 17.85 5.81 -1.10
CA ALA A 453 17.55 4.38 -1.07
C ALA A 453 16.51 4.06 0.01
N PHE A 454 16.67 4.63 1.21
CA PHE A 454 15.70 4.55 2.30
C PHE A 454 14.32 5.09 1.86
N HIS A 455 14.29 6.30 1.31
CA HIS A 455 13.08 6.98 0.83
C HIS A 455 12.39 6.20 -0.29
N LEU A 456 13.14 5.71 -1.28
CA LEU A 456 12.60 4.89 -2.36
C LEU A 456 11.91 3.64 -1.80
N LYS A 457 12.52 2.95 -0.84
CA LYS A 457 11.91 1.77 -0.20
C LYS A 457 10.64 2.14 0.55
N ARG A 458 10.70 3.18 1.38
CA ARG A 458 9.57 3.64 2.22
C ARG A 458 8.38 4.15 1.40
N TYR A 459 8.63 4.70 0.21
CA TYR A 459 7.61 5.22 -0.71
C TYR A 459 7.32 4.27 -1.87
N SER A 460 7.54 2.97 -1.66
CA SER A 460 7.13 1.93 -2.60
C SER A 460 6.10 1.04 -1.95
N LYS A 461 4.88 1.00 -2.48
CA LYS A 461 3.81 0.10 -2.04
C LYS A 461 3.11 -0.53 -3.23
N SER A 462 2.68 -1.80 -3.09
CA SER A 462 1.95 -2.52 -4.14
C SER A 462 2.65 -2.47 -5.52
N ARG A 463 3.97 -2.69 -5.55
CA ARG A 463 4.87 -2.60 -6.73
C ARG A 463 4.98 -1.22 -7.38
N ARG A 464 4.30 -0.21 -6.83
CA ARG A 464 4.36 1.16 -7.30
C ARG A 464 5.44 1.90 -6.52
N LYS A 465 6.46 2.39 -7.24
CA LYS A 465 7.58 3.16 -6.68
C LYS A 465 7.30 4.64 -6.85
N ALA A 466 7.12 5.34 -5.73
CA ALA A 466 6.71 6.74 -5.73
C ALA A 466 7.53 7.61 -4.76
N PRO A 467 8.88 7.61 -4.82
CA PRO A 467 9.68 8.53 -4.03
C PRO A 467 9.36 9.97 -4.39
N ILE A 468 9.15 10.85 -3.41
CA ILE A 468 8.74 12.24 -3.67
C ILE A 468 9.82 13.31 -3.45
N TYR A 469 11.03 12.91 -3.03
CA TYR A 469 12.18 13.81 -2.92
C TYR A 469 13.26 13.32 -3.89
N TRP A 470 13.63 14.15 -4.85
CA TRP A 470 14.42 13.73 -6.01
C TRP A 470 15.79 14.40 -6.00
N PRO A 471 16.88 13.64 -5.79
CA PRO A 471 18.24 14.16 -5.91
C PRO A 471 18.68 14.17 -7.37
N LEU A 472 18.67 15.35 -7.98
CA LEU A 472 19.31 15.61 -9.27
C LEU A 472 20.70 16.15 -9.02
N ALA A 473 21.73 15.36 -9.32
CA ALA A 473 23.09 15.69 -8.92
C ALA A 473 24.05 15.77 -10.11
N THR A 474 25.16 16.47 -9.91
CA THR A 474 26.34 16.41 -10.79
C THR A 474 26.88 14.98 -10.93
N ALA A 475 27.75 14.73 -11.92
CA ALA A 475 28.27 13.38 -12.20
C ALA A 475 28.95 12.74 -10.98
N SER A 476 29.76 13.52 -10.25
CA SER A 476 30.40 13.11 -9.00
C SER A 476 29.46 13.09 -7.78
N GLY A 477 28.31 13.78 -7.84
CA GLY A 477 27.44 14.00 -6.68
C GLY A 477 27.88 15.15 -5.76
N SER A 478 28.87 15.94 -6.20
CA SER A 478 29.43 17.09 -5.48
C SER A 478 28.43 18.23 -5.24
N TYR A 479 27.41 18.35 -6.10
CA TYR A 479 26.32 19.31 -5.96
C TYR A 479 25.00 18.62 -6.31
N THR A 480 24.02 18.75 -5.44
CA THR A 480 22.71 18.08 -5.56
C THR A 480 21.58 19.06 -5.39
N LEU A 481 20.68 19.11 -6.37
CA LEU A 481 19.37 19.72 -6.27
C LEU A 481 18.38 18.67 -5.76
N TRP A 482 17.61 19.00 -4.73
CA TRP A 482 16.54 18.18 -4.20
C TRP A 482 15.18 18.77 -4.61
N LEU A 483 14.51 18.11 -5.55
CA LEU A 483 13.18 18.51 -5.99
C LEU A 483 12.09 17.83 -5.15
N TYR A 484 11.05 18.58 -4.81
CA TYR A 484 9.85 18.08 -4.15
C TYR A 484 8.75 17.80 -5.17
N TYR A 485 8.46 16.52 -5.40
CA TYR A 485 7.51 16.06 -6.42
C TYR A 485 6.13 16.75 -6.35
N PRO A 486 5.49 16.92 -5.18
CA PRO A 486 4.19 17.60 -5.08
C PRO A 486 4.20 19.07 -5.53
N SER A 487 5.36 19.72 -5.56
CA SER A 487 5.51 21.13 -5.98
C SER A 487 5.98 21.31 -7.42
N LEU A 488 6.15 20.22 -8.19
CA LEU A 488 6.59 20.33 -9.58
C LEU A 488 5.59 21.12 -10.42
N SER A 489 6.14 21.81 -11.40
CA SER A 489 5.45 22.61 -12.41
C SER A 489 6.32 22.75 -13.65
N ASP A 490 5.73 23.26 -14.74
CA ASP A 490 6.41 23.59 -15.99
C ASP A 490 7.60 24.56 -15.84
N GLN A 491 7.66 25.28 -14.72
CA GLN A 491 8.76 26.22 -14.41
C GLN A 491 9.89 25.58 -13.60
N THR A 492 9.70 24.38 -13.05
CA THR A 492 10.63 23.82 -12.04
C THR A 492 12.06 23.71 -12.56
N LEU A 493 12.25 23.22 -13.79
CA LEU A 493 13.60 23.05 -14.35
C LEU A 493 14.25 24.39 -14.73
N PHE A 494 13.44 25.38 -15.15
CA PHE A 494 13.94 26.74 -15.38
C PHE A 494 14.34 27.43 -14.07
N THR A 495 13.52 27.31 -13.03
CA THR A 495 13.83 27.78 -11.67
C THR A 495 15.08 27.10 -11.12
N ALA A 496 15.22 25.78 -11.28
CA ALA A 496 16.41 25.03 -10.89
C ALA A 496 17.69 25.63 -11.50
N VAL A 497 17.64 25.99 -12.78
CA VAL A 497 18.77 26.59 -13.49
C VAL A 497 19.03 28.02 -13.03
N ASN A 498 18.03 28.89 -13.15
CA ASN A 498 18.18 30.33 -12.95
C ASN A 498 18.49 30.72 -11.49
N ASP A 499 17.89 30.01 -10.54
CA ASP A 499 17.93 30.41 -9.12
C ASP A 499 19.00 29.64 -8.34
N PHE A 500 19.51 28.52 -8.86
CA PHE A 500 20.45 27.65 -8.14
C PHE A 500 21.70 27.29 -8.95
N VAL A 501 21.56 26.74 -10.16
CA VAL A 501 22.73 26.25 -10.92
C VAL A 501 23.58 27.39 -11.48
N ASP A 502 22.96 28.38 -12.15
CA ASP A 502 23.69 29.51 -12.74
C ASP A 502 24.36 30.38 -11.67
N PRO A 503 23.69 30.77 -10.56
CA PRO A 503 24.36 31.50 -9.48
C PRO A 503 25.54 30.73 -8.89
N LYS A 504 25.39 29.42 -8.66
CA LYS A 504 26.49 28.59 -8.14
C LYS A 504 27.64 28.48 -9.13
N LEU A 505 27.34 28.37 -10.42
CA LEU A 505 28.35 28.32 -11.47
C LEU A 505 29.15 29.63 -11.55
N ASP A 506 28.50 30.77 -11.41
CA ASP A 506 29.14 32.09 -11.37
C ASP A 506 30.03 32.27 -10.13
N ASP A 507 29.58 31.77 -8.98
CA ASP A 507 30.39 31.74 -7.75
C ASP A 507 31.65 30.87 -7.93
N VAL A 508 31.50 29.64 -8.45
CA VAL A 508 32.62 28.73 -8.71
C VAL A 508 33.61 29.33 -9.72
N ARG A 509 33.12 30.03 -10.75
CA ARG A 509 33.97 30.73 -11.74
C ARG A 509 34.76 31.86 -11.12
N ARG A 510 34.15 32.63 -10.23
CA ARG A 510 34.81 33.71 -9.50
C ARG A 510 35.92 33.14 -8.59
N ASP A 511 35.61 32.10 -7.82
CA ASP A 511 36.59 31.46 -6.93
C ASP A 511 37.76 30.84 -7.73
N LEU A 512 37.47 30.26 -8.90
CA LEU A 512 38.50 29.79 -9.83
C LEU A 512 39.40 30.90 -10.32
N GLN A 513 38.82 32.06 -10.67
CA GLN A 513 39.58 33.22 -11.12
C GLN A 513 40.48 33.75 -10.00
N ASP A 514 39.95 33.89 -8.78
CA ASP A 514 40.71 34.35 -7.61
C ASP A 514 41.91 33.42 -7.31
N LEU A 515 41.72 32.10 -7.41
CA LEU A 515 42.83 31.14 -7.24
C LEU A 515 43.84 31.19 -8.39
N ARG A 516 43.38 31.40 -9.63
CA ARG A 516 44.27 31.55 -10.79
C ARG A 516 45.14 32.80 -10.64
N ASP A 517 44.57 33.89 -10.16
CA ASP A 517 45.22 35.20 -9.96
C ASP A 517 46.29 35.17 -8.86
N LYS A 518 46.21 34.26 -7.89
CA LYS A 518 47.31 33.98 -6.94
C LYS A 518 48.61 33.51 -7.62
N GLY A 519 48.55 33.03 -8.87
CA GLY A 519 49.73 32.70 -9.67
C GLY A 519 50.72 31.76 -8.97
N ALA A 520 52.00 32.16 -8.91
CA ALA A 520 53.08 31.41 -8.25
C ALA A 520 52.99 31.37 -6.71
N GLY A 521 52.07 32.14 -6.10
CA GLY A 521 51.82 32.14 -4.65
C GLY A 521 50.88 31.03 -4.18
N ARG A 522 50.42 30.15 -5.07
CA ARG A 522 49.53 29.02 -4.73
C ARG A 522 50.25 27.97 -3.91
N SER A 523 49.63 27.57 -2.81
CA SER A 523 50.03 26.40 -2.04
C SER A 523 49.57 25.10 -2.73
N LYS A 524 50.10 23.95 -2.28
CA LYS A 524 49.59 22.63 -2.71
C LYS A 524 48.10 22.44 -2.42
N GLN A 525 47.56 23.09 -1.38
CA GLN A 525 46.13 23.07 -1.07
C GLN A 525 45.34 23.92 -2.07
N ASP A 526 45.85 25.09 -2.46
CA ASP A 526 45.25 25.93 -3.51
C ASP A 526 45.21 25.20 -4.85
N GLU A 527 46.26 24.44 -5.21
CA GLU A 527 46.28 23.64 -6.45
C GLU A 527 45.20 22.56 -6.45
N LYS A 528 45.07 21.81 -5.34
CA LYS A 528 44.02 20.79 -5.19
C LYS A 528 42.62 21.41 -5.23
N HIS A 529 42.44 22.57 -4.60
CA HIS A 529 41.17 23.27 -4.60
C HIS A 529 40.81 23.80 -5.99
N LEU A 530 41.78 24.32 -6.74
CA LEU A 530 41.61 24.76 -8.12
C LEU A 530 41.18 23.59 -9.02
N GLU A 531 41.80 22.42 -8.90
CA GLU A 531 41.40 21.21 -9.65
C GLU A 531 39.95 20.79 -9.31
N ALA A 532 39.60 20.78 -8.02
CA ALA A 532 38.25 20.44 -7.56
C ALA A 532 37.20 21.43 -8.09
N LEU A 533 37.47 22.74 -8.03
CA LEU A 533 36.57 23.77 -8.55
C LEU A 533 36.46 23.71 -10.09
N ALA A 534 37.54 23.40 -10.81
CA ALA A 534 37.50 23.27 -12.26
C ALA A 534 36.63 22.07 -12.69
N SER A 535 36.74 20.95 -11.95
CA SER A 535 35.85 19.80 -12.13
C SER A 535 34.39 20.18 -11.82
N LEU A 536 34.14 20.89 -10.73
CA LEU A 536 32.79 21.33 -10.35
C LEU A 536 32.18 22.30 -11.36
N GLU A 537 32.96 23.26 -11.89
CA GLU A 537 32.51 24.18 -12.94
C GLU A 537 32.00 23.42 -14.17
N HIS A 538 32.78 22.43 -14.62
CA HIS A 538 32.41 21.61 -15.77
C HIS A 538 31.14 20.79 -15.48
N GLU A 539 31.06 20.14 -14.32
CA GLU A 539 29.90 19.34 -13.94
C GLU A 539 28.62 20.18 -13.76
N LEU A 540 28.73 21.41 -13.24
CA LEU A 540 27.61 22.35 -13.11
C LEU A 540 27.13 22.83 -14.47
N ALA A 541 28.05 23.10 -15.40
CA ALA A 541 27.69 23.44 -16.78
C ALA A 541 26.95 22.27 -17.46
N ASP A 542 27.43 21.04 -17.30
CA ASP A 542 26.77 19.84 -17.84
C ASP A 542 25.38 19.63 -17.21
N LEU A 543 25.24 19.85 -15.90
CA LEU A 543 23.95 19.78 -15.20
C LEU A 543 22.98 20.84 -15.73
N ARG A 544 23.43 22.09 -15.88
CA ARG A 544 22.63 23.19 -16.46
C ARG A 544 22.14 22.83 -17.86
N ASP A 545 23.06 22.44 -18.73
CA ASP A 545 22.76 22.18 -20.14
C ASP A 545 21.79 20.99 -20.26
N SER A 546 21.95 19.95 -19.43
CA SER A 546 21.01 18.82 -19.35
C SER A 546 19.62 19.24 -18.88
N LEU A 547 19.51 20.13 -17.90
CA LEU A 547 18.22 20.65 -17.42
C LEU A 547 17.54 21.50 -18.50
N LEU A 548 18.29 22.36 -19.19
CA LEU A 548 17.78 23.22 -20.27
C LEU A 548 17.39 22.43 -21.53
N GLU A 549 18.01 21.27 -21.78
CA GLU A 549 17.58 20.36 -22.87
C GLU A 549 16.17 19.81 -22.61
N ILE A 550 15.85 19.51 -21.34
CA ILE A 550 14.60 18.88 -20.92
C ILE A 550 13.49 19.92 -20.71
N ALA A 551 13.82 21.09 -20.14
CA ALA A 551 12.87 22.10 -19.68
C ALA A 551 11.80 22.53 -20.69
N PRO A 552 12.09 22.76 -22.00
CA PRO A 552 11.09 23.26 -22.94
C PRO A 552 9.86 22.36 -23.12
N ASN A 553 10.04 21.04 -22.99
CA ASN A 553 8.99 20.03 -23.17
C ASN A 553 8.54 19.41 -21.84
N TYR A 554 9.14 19.81 -20.72
CA TYR A 554 8.83 19.26 -19.41
C TYR A 554 7.66 19.99 -18.77
N ARG A 555 6.46 19.43 -18.96
CA ARG A 555 5.24 19.85 -18.27
C ARG A 555 4.71 18.68 -17.45
N PRO A 556 5.12 18.56 -16.18
CA PRO A 556 4.78 17.42 -15.35
C PRO A 556 3.30 17.43 -14.98
N ASP A 557 2.68 16.24 -14.95
CA ASP A 557 1.33 16.03 -14.45
C ASP A 557 1.34 14.94 -13.38
N HIS A 558 0.75 15.20 -12.21
CA HIS A 558 0.69 14.25 -11.10
C HIS A 558 -0.19 13.04 -11.42
N ASP A 559 -1.15 13.19 -12.36
CA ASP A 559 -1.96 12.08 -12.85
C ASP A 559 -1.12 11.05 -13.62
N ASP A 560 0.08 11.39 -14.10
CA ASP A 560 0.99 10.44 -14.74
C ASP A 560 1.73 9.57 -13.71
N GLY A 561 1.82 10.07 -12.48
CA GLY A 561 2.49 9.45 -11.36
C GLY A 561 4.01 9.53 -11.39
N VAL A 562 4.63 9.35 -10.21
CA VAL A 562 6.04 9.69 -9.94
C VAL A 562 7.01 9.12 -10.97
N GLN A 563 6.88 7.83 -11.30
CA GLN A 563 7.83 7.15 -12.19
C GLN A 563 7.82 7.74 -13.61
N ILE A 564 6.66 8.09 -14.16
CA ILE A 564 6.55 8.71 -15.49
C ILE A 564 7.06 10.14 -15.43
N THR A 565 6.65 10.91 -14.41
CA THR A 565 7.05 12.31 -14.24
C THR A 565 8.57 12.47 -14.05
N ALA A 566 9.24 11.50 -13.42
CA ALA A 566 10.69 11.51 -13.23
C ALA A 566 11.48 10.95 -14.43
N ALA A 567 10.82 10.24 -15.37
CA ALA A 567 11.50 9.51 -16.44
C ALA A 567 12.43 10.36 -17.32
N PRO A 568 12.08 11.60 -17.75
CA PRO A 568 12.99 12.43 -18.55
C PRO A 568 14.31 12.76 -17.83
N LEU A 569 14.28 12.81 -16.49
CA LEU A 569 15.39 13.23 -15.62
C LEU A 569 16.35 12.07 -15.28
N TRP A 570 16.16 10.88 -15.86
CA TRP A 570 16.84 9.65 -15.44
C TRP A 570 18.38 9.74 -15.40
N LYS A 571 18.99 10.56 -16.28
CA LYS A 571 20.46 10.75 -16.33
C LYS A 571 21.01 11.50 -15.10
N LEU A 572 20.17 12.26 -14.42
CA LEU A 572 20.55 13.14 -13.31
C LEU A 572 20.46 12.46 -11.94
N PHE A 573 19.76 11.32 -11.85
CA PHE A 573 19.74 10.49 -10.64
C PHE A 573 21.01 9.65 -10.50
N ARG A 574 21.57 9.59 -9.29
CA ARG A 574 22.78 8.80 -9.01
C ARG A 574 22.50 7.41 -8.44
N HIS A 575 21.29 7.18 -7.92
CA HIS A 575 20.86 5.87 -7.45
C HIS A 575 20.60 4.90 -8.63
N LYS A 576 21.54 3.99 -8.88
CA LYS A 576 21.57 3.13 -10.09
C LYS A 576 20.30 2.28 -10.31
N PRO A 577 19.71 1.62 -9.31
CA PRO A 577 18.47 0.87 -9.51
C PRO A 577 17.32 1.75 -10.00
N TRP A 578 17.16 2.95 -9.42
CA TRP A 578 16.11 3.88 -9.81
C TRP A 578 16.37 4.49 -11.19
N GLN A 579 17.62 4.89 -11.46
CA GLN A 579 18.06 5.35 -12.77
C GLN A 579 17.72 4.34 -13.88
N LYS A 580 17.91 3.03 -13.63
CA LYS A 580 17.54 1.98 -14.59
C LYS A 580 16.03 1.94 -14.81
N VAL A 581 15.22 1.94 -13.75
CA VAL A 581 13.75 1.96 -13.84
C VAL A 581 13.27 3.16 -14.67
N LEU A 582 13.81 4.35 -14.41
CA LEU A 582 13.44 5.57 -15.13
C LEU A 582 13.88 5.52 -16.60
N LYS A 583 15.08 5.02 -16.89
CA LYS A 583 15.56 4.84 -18.26
C LYS A 583 14.66 3.89 -19.06
N ASP A 584 14.29 2.76 -18.46
CA ASP A 584 13.38 1.79 -19.08
C ASP A 584 11.98 2.39 -19.29
N THR A 585 11.53 3.24 -18.36
CA THR A 585 10.26 3.98 -18.46
C THR A 585 10.31 5.02 -19.58
N TRP A 586 11.41 5.75 -19.69
CA TRP A 586 11.63 6.72 -20.76
C TRP A 586 11.63 6.05 -22.14
N ALA A 587 12.29 4.90 -22.29
CA ALA A 587 12.27 4.14 -23.54
C ALA A 587 10.85 3.67 -23.93
N LYS A 588 10.00 3.33 -22.96
CA LYS A 588 8.59 2.99 -23.18
C LYS A 588 7.74 4.20 -23.57
N LEU A 589 8.00 5.37 -22.99
CA LEU A 589 7.42 6.65 -23.42
C LEU A 589 7.81 6.96 -24.87
N GLU A 590 9.09 6.83 -25.23
CA GLU A 590 9.60 7.03 -26.59
C GLU A 590 8.93 6.10 -27.60
N LYS A 591 8.66 4.85 -27.21
CA LYS A 591 7.96 3.86 -28.04
C LYS A 591 6.44 4.09 -28.13
N GLY A 592 5.87 4.86 -27.20
CA GLY A 592 4.44 5.13 -27.11
C GLY A 592 3.62 4.07 -26.39
N ASP A 593 4.26 3.28 -25.52
CA ASP A 593 3.59 2.31 -24.63
C ASP A 593 2.80 3.04 -23.51
N TYR A 594 3.17 4.29 -23.22
CA TYR A 594 2.55 5.16 -22.21
C TYR A 594 1.93 6.42 -22.80
N ASP A 595 1.37 6.34 -24.02
CA ASP A 595 0.72 7.49 -24.67
C ASP A 595 -0.56 7.99 -23.96
N TRP A 596 -0.99 7.31 -22.89
CA TRP A 596 -2.01 7.80 -21.97
C TRP A 596 -1.50 8.89 -21.02
N ALA A 597 -0.19 8.99 -20.82
CA ALA A 597 0.41 9.99 -19.94
C ALA A 597 0.42 11.36 -20.62
N HIS A 598 0.12 12.41 -19.86
CA HIS A 598 0.15 13.80 -20.32
C HIS A 598 1.57 14.21 -20.74
N LEU A 599 2.59 13.69 -20.07
CA LEU A 599 3.99 13.90 -20.45
C LEU A 599 4.27 13.38 -21.86
N ALA A 600 3.67 12.27 -22.29
CA ALA A 600 3.82 11.77 -23.66
C ALA A 600 3.22 12.74 -24.68
N MET A 601 2.11 13.42 -24.34
CA MET A 601 1.49 14.44 -25.18
C MET A 601 2.39 15.67 -25.36
N ASN A 602 3.21 16.01 -24.37
CA ASN A 602 4.15 17.14 -24.49
C ASN A 602 5.31 16.84 -25.45
N TYR A 603 5.88 15.62 -25.40
CA TYR A 603 7.02 15.24 -26.23
C TYR A 603 6.62 14.73 -27.63
N TRP A 604 5.49 14.05 -27.75
CA TRP A 604 5.04 13.40 -29.00
C TRP A 604 3.58 13.72 -29.33
N SER A 605 3.20 14.99 -29.26
CA SER A 605 1.82 15.46 -29.43
C SER A 605 1.12 14.90 -30.67
N GLN A 606 1.76 14.93 -31.84
CA GLN A 606 1.15 14.41 -33.08
C GLN A 606 0.83 12.92 -32.97
N ARG A 607 1.78 12.10 -32.47
CA ARG A 607 1.58 10.66 -32.29
C ARG A 607 0.43 10.36 -31.35
N VAL A 608 0.34 11.08 -30.22
CA VAL A 608 -0.72 10.90 -29.24
C VAL A 608 -2.08 11.29 -29.82
N ARG A 609 -2.17 12.45 -30.51
CA ARG A 609 -3.41 12.90 -31.16
C ARG A 609 -3.88 11.94 -32.24
N ASP A 610 -2.97 11.40 -33.05
CA ASP A 610 -3.29 10.40 -34.07
C ASP A 610 -3.90 9.15 -33.43
N LYS A 611 -3.33 8.67 -32.30
CA LYS A 611 -3.90 7.53 -31.57
C LYS A 611 -5.27 7.84 -30.95
N CYS A 612 -5.51 9.06 -30.48
CA CYS A 612 -6.81 9.47 -29.93
C CYS A 612 -7.96 9.32 -30.94
N THR A 613 -7.68 9.38 -32.25
CA THR A 613 -8.72 9.17 -33.27
C THR A 613 -9.33 7.77 -33.26
N THR A 614 -8.59 6.76 -32.80
CA THR A 614 -9.02 5.35 -32.79
C THR A 614 -9.05 4.73 -31.40
N ASP A 615 -8.55 5.43 -30.39
CA ASP A 615 -8.53 5.00 -28.99
C ASP A 615 -9.33 5.95 -28.11
N LYS A 616 -10.56 5.54 -27.78
CA LYS A 616 -11.45 6.31 -26.90
C LYS A 616 -10.85 6.56 -25.52
N SER A 617 -10.08 5.61 -24.98
CA SER A 617 -9.48 5.74 -23.66
C SER A 617 -8.37 6.79 -23.66
N LEU A 618 -7.55 6.85 -24.71
CA LEU A 618 -6.55 7.92 -24.87
C LEU A 618 -7.22 9.26 -25.14
N ALA A 619 -8.29 9.27 -25.94
CA ALA A 619 -9.05 10.48 -26.19
C ALA A 619 -9.62 11.07 -24.90
N ILE A 620 -10.19 10.24 -24.02
CA ILE A 620 -10.67 10.68 -22.69
C ILE A 620 -9.51 11.17 -21.82
N ALA A 621 -8.40 10.43 -21.75
CA ALA A 621 -7.24 10.80 -20.94
C ALA A 621 -6.72 12.21 -21.27
N HIS A 622 -6.71 12.58 -22.56
CA HIS A 622 -6.21 13.87 -23.04
C HIS A 622 -7.30 14.94 -23.24
N ASN A 623 -8.56 14.67 -22.88
CA ASN A 623 -9.72 15.53 -23.17
C ASN A 623 -9.86 15.88 -24.68
N LEU A 624 -9.64 14.87 -25.53
CA LEU A 624 -9.66 14.92 -27.00
C LEU A 624 -10.76 14.04 -27.59
N GLU A 625 -11.85 13.77 -26.88
CA GLU A 625 -12.95 12.92 -27.35
C GLU A 625 -13.57 13.42 -28.67
N TYR A 626 -13.48 14.72 -28.96
CA TYR A 626 -13.91 15.30 -30.23
C TYR A 626 -13.11 14.80 -31.46
N LEU A 627 -11.94 14.21 -31.26
CA LEU A 627 -11.13 13.59 -32.32
C LEU A 627 -11.48 12.11 -32.54
N TYR A 628 -12.13 11.46 -31.58
CA TYR A 628 -12.38 10.01 -31.63
C TYR A 628 -13.44 9.66 -32.67
N ILE A 629 -13.14 8.67 -33.51
CA ILE A 629 -14.04 8.14 -34.53
C ILE A 629 -14.44 6.72 -34.11
N GLU A 630 -15.74 6.53 -33.84
CA GLU A 630 -16.28 5.23 -33.46
C GLU A 630 -16.18 4.25 -34.64
N PRO A 631 -15.56 3.06 -34.44
CA PRO A 631 -15.39 2.10 -35.54
C PRO A 631 -16.75 1.54 -35.99
N GLU A 632 -16.93 1.36 -37.30
CA GLU A 632 -18.13 0.72 -37.85
C GLU A 632 -18.28 -0.71 -37.28
N ILE A 633 -19.44 -1.00 -36.68
CA ILE A 633 -19.75 -2.30 -36.08
C ILE A 633 -19.81 -3.34 -37.21
N ALA A 634 -18.79 -4.20 -37.30
CA ALA A 634 -18.85 -5.35 -38.21
C ALA A 634 -20.05 -6.25 -37.84
N PRO A 635 -20.90 -6.67 -38.80
CA PRO A 635 -22.10 -7.44 -38.51
C PRO A 635 -21.74 -8.74 -37.80
N LYS A 636 -22.38 -8.99 -36.64
CA LYS A 636 -22.20 -10.22 -35.85
C LYS A 636 -22.42 -11.44 -36.75
N LYS A 637 -21.37 -12.21 -37.04
CA LYS A 637 -21.52 -13.51 -37.71
C LYS A 637 -22.43 -14.38 -36.86
N ALA A 638 -23.63 -14.68 -37.37
CA ALA A 638 -24.57 -15.57 -36.73
C ALA A 638 -23.87 -16.92 -36.46
N ARG A 639 -23.61 -17.24 -35.19
CA ARG A 639 -23.19 -18.58 -34.78
C ARG A 639 -24.35 -19.52 -35.10
N GLY A 640 -24.23 -20.25 -36.21
CA GLY A 640 -25.14 -21.33 -36.56
C GLY A 640 -25.21 -22.31 -35.41
N ARG A 641 -26.40 -22.42 -34.80
CA ARG A 641 -26.74 -23.49 -33.87
C ARG A 641 -26.67 -24.79 -34.66
N ALA A 642 -25.59 -25.54 -34.52
CA ALA A 642 -25.60 -26.95 -34.89
C ALA A 642 -26.55 -27.64 -33.91
N LYS A 643 -27.73 -28.05 -34.39
CA LYS A 643 -28.60 -28.98 -33.68
C LYS A 643 -27.83 -30.30 -33.52
N LYS A 644 -27.55 -30.69 -32.28
CA LYS A 644 -27.35 -32.09 -31.89
C LYS A 644 -28.25 -32.37 -30.71
#